data_AF-A0A965M9C2-F1
#
_entry.id   AF-A0A965M9C2-F1
#
_cell.length_a   1.000
_cell.length_b   1.000
_cell.length_c   1.000
_cell.angle_alpha   90.00
_cell.angle_beta   90.00
_cell.angle_gamma   90.00
#
_symmetry.space_group_name_H-M   'P 1'
#
loop_
_entity.id
_entity.type
_entity.pdbx_description
1 polymer ?
#
loop_
_entity_poly.entity_id
_entity_poly.type
_entity_poly.pdbx_seq_one_letter_code
_entity_poly.pdbx_strand_id
1 'polypeptide(L)'
;MGLSLMVGISNSTFAQYTVWNNPGITNSFTYAAGWNEGVVTNTVPNGIEAYLFNGGITVSAGESFTPSQLIMGWDAGQASTYTQSGGNASTSGQTRVGQAGTNVFTMIGGTYSCSDLMVGWPGMFSNGEGANGTLNQTGGNFETRAVAYIGLLTGGTGSLNVSGGTNTTARMIVGWNAGGNGTINLSGGNKVVRETSFVGFDGGTGTLNISGGTYTATGTAGLFLPGENFGSFRIADFGNNSGTVNLSGTGVVNAANYTAVGGWGNGTLNITGGTWNQLSEEILVGDVADPNWTGRGEVNQSGGTVNATEIVLQKGTYNLNGTGVVNASSYTFVGDRGNGTLNISGGVFNAGTNQLGSFRIADSGEATAVGTMSLSGSGVVNAPSYTSVGGLGTGTLNISGGTWNSPDDIVLGDRPPEVTDWTGTGVVNQTGGAVNARAVFLQAGTYNLKGGVLAVAAVGDTKLEAVGVFNFDGGTLQATGNHDDFLMADTVEIKSGGAIIDTQTNNVTIAKGLSGAGGLTKKGAGILTLAGANTYSGATKVEAGTLRIQAVNFTADTTATTLTVAFAAAPADGQLAIFPGALNGNPTVSFTGLAAGQTGVFSPLSGKVTFTTTSTGVSFSSWSGGQTLTPDLLGKYAIGGASGPSASSVRPVLTSTGGGVTLSALVRTNSDAGSFAVIGEYSTNLASWSPLTNNPAGTPSANTNGVPEGFQRKDFTVPSGAPKMFLRLKSSL
;
A
#
# COMPACT_ATOMS: atom_id res chain seq x y z
N MET A 1 -78.15 4.86 -32.69
CA MET A 1 -77.78 5.49 -33.98
C MET A 1 -76.37 6.06 -33.85
N GLY A 2 -75.50 5.81 -34.86
CA GLY A 2 -74.15 6.40 -35.07
C GLY A 2 -73.03 5.75 -34.24
N LEU A 3 -72.21 4.78 -34.70
CA LEU A 3 -71.31 4.63 -35.87
C LEU A 3 -69.96 5.36 -35.74
N SER A 4 -68.86 4.59 -35.56
CA SER A 4 -67.57 4.61 -36.29
C SER A 4 -66.52 3.79 -35.50
N LEU A 5 -66.09 2.59 -35.92
CA LEU A 5 -65.10 2.23 -36.95
C LEU A 5 -63.63 2.27 -36.45
N MET A 6 -62.99 1.10 -36.26
CA MET A 6 -61.83 0.72 -37.07
C MET A 6 -61.54 -0.78 -37.07
N VAL A 7 -61.27 -1.24 -38.29
CA VAL A 7 -60.83 -2.55 -38.75
C VAL A 7 -59.38 -2.82 -38.31
N GLY A 8 -59.09 -4.05 -37.92
CA GLY A 8 -57.76 -4.65 -37.94
C GLY A 8 -57.89 -6.12 -38.31
N ILE A 9 -57.52 -6.45 -39.55
CA ILE A 9 -57.62 -7.78 -40.16
C ILE A 9 -56.54 -8.68 -39.55
N SER A 10 -56.91 -9.88 -39.08
CA SER A 10 -55.97 -11.01 -39.10
C SER A 10 -56.58 -12.13 -39.94
N ASN A 11 -56.16 -12.18 -41.21
CA ASN A 11 -56.25 -13.38 -42.01
C ASN A 11 -55.32 -14.41 -41.39
N SER A 12 -55.85 -15.32 -40.58
CA SER A 12 -55.18 -16.59 -40.34
C SER A 12 -56.24 -17.65 -40.04
N THR A 13 -56.41 -18.56 -40.99
CA THR A 13 -57.21 -19.79 -40.87
C THR A 13 -56.50 -20.77 -39.95
N PHE A 14 -56.35 -20.43 -38.67
CA PHE A 14 -55.91 -21.36 -37.63
C PHE A 14 -57.10 -21.75 -36.77
N ALA A 15 -57.26 -23.06 -36.55
CA ALA A 15 -58.19 -23.57 -35.56
C ALA A 15 -57.71 -23.11 -34.17
N GLN A 16 -58.37 -22.09 -33.63
CA GLN A 16 -58.16 -21.56 -32.27
C GLN A 16 -58.87 -22.48 -31.27
N TYR A 17 -58.18 -22.92 -30.20
CA TYR A 17 -58.86 -23.45 -29.02
C TYR A 17 -58.56 -22.55 -27.82
N THR A 18 -59.60 -21.89 -27.34
CA THR A 18 -59.62 -20.88 -26.27
C THR A 18 -59.73 -21.56 -24.91
N VAL A 19 -58.91 -21.21 -23.90
CA VAL A 19 -59.21 -21.55 -22.50
C VAL A 19 -59.66 -20.29 -21.75
N TRP A 20 -60.94 -20.26 -21.42
CA TRP A 20 -61.64 -19.18 -20.71
C TRP A 20 -62.09 -19.67 -19.33
N ASN A 21 -61.86 -18.91 -18.26
CA ASN A 21 -62.63 -19.03 -17.03
C ASN A 21 -62.85 -17.65 -16.38
N ASN A 22 -64.08 -17.14 -16.37
CA ASN A 22 -64.46 -15.79 -15.96
C ASN A 22 -65.01 -15.77 -14.51
N PRO A 23 -64.54 -14.92 -13.57
CA PRO A 23 -65.13 -14.84 -12.24
C PRO A 23 -66.33 -13.87 -12.25
N GLY A 24 -67.56 -14.40 -12.27
CA GLY A 24 -68.74 -13.69 -11.75
C GLY A 24 -69.93 -13.44 -12.67
N ILE A 25 -69.95 -13.92 -13.93
CA ILE A 25 -71.17 -13.87 -14.78
C ILE A 25 -71.32 -15.19 -15.53
N THR A 26 -72.43 -15.92 -15.31
CA THR A 26 -72.95 -16.88 -16.29
C THR A 26 -73.37 -16.11 -17.53
N ASN A 27 -72.50 -16.03 -18.54
CA ASN A 27 -72.87 -15.70 -19.91
C ASN A 27 -71.95 -16.41 -20.90
N SER A 28 -72.57 -17.40 -21.53
CA SER A 28 -72.41 -17.88 -22.90
C SER A 28 -71.51 -17.08 -23.84
N PHE A 29 -70.69 -17.79 -24.62
CA PHE A 29 -70.59 -17.57 -26.07
C PHE A 29 -70.49 -18.89 -26.84
N THR A 30 -71.15 -18.88 -27.99
CA THR A 30 -71.55 -20.02 -28.81
C THR A 30 -70.71 -20.05 -30.09
N TYR A 31 -69.97 -21.12 -30.35
CA TYR A 31 -70.03 -21.83 -31.64
C TYR A 31 -69.53 -23.28 -31.50
N ALA A 32 -70.46 -24.20 -31.77
CA ALA A 32 -70.31 -25.64 -32.06
C ALA A 32 -69.75 -26.61 -30.97
N ALA A 33 -70.69 -27.05 -30.12
CA ALA A 33 -70.90 -28.40 -29.59
C ALA A 33 -69.81 -29.11 -28.73
N GLY A 34 -70.08 -29.18 -27.42
CA GLY A 34 -69.31 -29.89 -26.36
C GLY A 34 -68.23 -28.97 -25.78
N TRP A 35 -68.09 -28.69 -24.48
CA TRP A 35 -67.94 -29.59 -23.33
C TRP A 35 -68.02 -28.78 -22.00
N ASN A 36 -68.24 -29.47 -20.87
CA ASN A 36 -68.46 -28.94 -19.51
C ASN A 36 -67.18 -28.43 -18.79
N GLU A 37 -67.34 -27.73 -17.65
CA GLU A 37 -66.26 -27.44 -16.68
C GLU A 37 -65.47 -28.71 -16.33
N GLY A 38 -64.13 -28.68 -16.42
CA GLY A 38 -63.32 -29.86 -16.18
C GLY A 38 -61.81 -29.62 -16.05
N VAL A 39 -61.19 -30.46 -15.22
CA VAL A 39 -59.77 -30.85 -15.27
C VAL A 39 -59.39 -31.16 -16.72
N VAL A 40 -58.21 -30.74 -17.17
CA VAL A 40 -57.70 -31.08 -18.51
C VAL A 40 -57.39 -32.58 -18.57
N THR A 41 -58.40 -33.41 -18.80
CA THR A 41 -58.20 -34.83 -19.09
C THR A 41 -58.00 -34.98 -20.59
N ASN A 42 -56.76 -35.26 -20.97
CA ASN A 42 -56.30 -35.69 -22.30
C ASN A 42 -56.46 -34.68 -23.46
N THR A 43 -55.29 -34.27 -23.98
CA THR A 43 -55.03 -33.71 -25.32
C THR A 43 -55.56 -32.31 -25.61
N VAL A 44 -54.81 -31.29 -25.18
CA VAL A 44 -54.62 -30.12 -26.07
C VAL A 44 -53.99 -30.65 -27.36
N PRO A 45 -54.57 -30.39 -28.56
CA PRO A 45 -53.97 -30.84 -29.80
C PRO A 45 -52.55 -30.30 -29.93
N ASN A 46 -51.61 -31.20 -30.19
CA ASN A 46 -50.21 -30.85 -30.40
C ASN A 46 -50.11 -29.78 -31.52
N GLY A 47 -49.44 -28.66 -31.25
CA GLY A 47 -49.17 -27.61 -32.24
C GLY A 47 -50.14 -26.42 -32.28
N ILE A 48 -51.12 -26.31 -31.37
CA ILE A 48 -52.02 -25.15 -31.28
C ILE A 48 -51.65 -24.24 -30.10
N GLU A 49 -51.86 -22.93 -30.23
CA GLU A 49 -51.59 -21.94 -29.18
C GLU A 49 -52.62 -22.04 -28.04
N ALA A 50 -52.16 -21.95 -26.78
CA ALA A 50 -53.00 -21.96 -25.59
C ALA A 50 -53.07 -20.58 -24.95
N TYR A 51 -54.27 -20.02 -24.82
CA TYR A 51 -54.53 -18.73 -24.19
C TYR A 51 -55.24 -18.93 -22.85
N LEU A 52 -54.72 -18.33 -21.78
CA LEU A 52 -55.32 -18.27 -20.45
C LEU A 52 -55.66 -16.82 -20.15
N PHE A 53 -56.93 -16.46 -20.23
CA PHE A 53 -57.39 -15.10 -19.93
C PHE A 53 -57.63 -14.90 -18.43
N ASN A 54 -58.47 -15.75 -17.82
CA ASN A 54 -58.78 -15.72 -16.39
C ASN A 54 -58.93 -17.17 -15.87
N GLY A 55 -58.82 -17.37 -14.55
CA GLY A 55 -58.85 -18.69 -13.90
C GLY A 55 -57.57 -19.50 -14.12
N GLY A 56 -57.58 -20.83 -14.04
CA GLY A 56 -56.31 -21.56 -14.14
C GLY A 56 -56.35 -23.00 -14.61
N ILE A 57 -55.16 -23.48 -15.00
CA ILE A 57 -54.89 -24.85 -15.43
C ILE A 57 -54.02 -25.53 -14.38
N THR A 58 -54.28 -26.82 -14.13
CA THR A 58 -53.39 -27.68 -13.35
C THR A 58 -52.90 -28.84 -14.22
N VAL A 59 -51.59 -29.13 -14.17
CA VAL A 59 -50.96 -30.30 -14.77
C VAL A 59 -50.38 -31.17 -13.66
N SER A 60 -50.89 -32.39 -13.57
CA SER A 60 -50.60 -33.35 -12.52
C SER A 60 -49.65 -34.45 -12.98
N ALA A 61 -49.18 -35.29 -12.05
CA ALA A 61 -48.36 -36.44 -12.37
C ALA A 61 -49.05 -37.37 -13.39
N GLY A 62 -48.34 -37.73 -14.45
CA GLY A 62 -48.86 -38.57 -15.55
C GLY A 62 -49.60 -37.79 -16.65
N GLU A 63 -49.85 -36.50 -16.47
CA GLU A 63 -50.49 -35.65 -17.49
C GLU A 63 -49.46 -35.04 -18.44
N SER A 64 -49.94 -34.60 -19.61
CA SER A 64 -49.17 -33.93 -20.64
C SER A 64 -49.85 -32.66 -21.12
N PHE A 65 -49.07 -31.61 -21.36
CA PHE A 65 -49.54 -30.32 -21.86
C PHE A 65 -48.56 -29.78 -22.90
N THR A 66 -48.89 -29.90 -24.19
CA THR A 66 -47.96 -29.61 -25.30
C THR A 66 -48.52 -28.67 -26.38
N PRO A 67 -48.95 -27.44 -26.05
CA PRO A 67 -49.37 -26.47 -27.06
C PRO A 67 -48.17 -25.92 -27.86
N SER A 68 -48.41 -25.23 -28.98
CA SER A 68 -47.35 -24.50 -29.67
C SER A 68 -46.87 -23.29 -28.88
N GLN A 69 -47.76 -22.59 -28.18
CA GLN A 69 -47.44 -21.49 -27.27
C GLN A 69 -48.34 -21.54 -26.04
N LEU A 70 -47.89 -20.96 -24.92
CA LEU A 70 -48.72 -20.69 -23.75
C LEU A 70 -48.74 -19.17 -23.53
N ILE A 71 -49.92 -18.56 -23.49
CA ILE A 71 -50.10 -17.11 -23.36
C ILE A 71 -51.05 -16.83 -22.20
N MET A 72 -50.55 -16.22 -21.13
CA MET A 72 -51.30 -15.90 -19.92
C MET A 72 -51.54 -14.40 -19.80
N GLY A 73 -52.81 -14.01 -19.74
CA GLY A 73 -53.29 -12.62 -19.66
C GLY A 73 -53.05 -11.84 -20.94
N TRP A 74 -53.93 -12.00 -21.93
CA TRP A 74 -53.89 -11.31 -23.21
C TRP A 74 -54.22 -9.81 -23.11
N ASP A 75 -55.13 -9.44 -22.19
CA ASP A 75 -55.59 -8.05 -22.00
C ASP A 75 -55.35 -7.52 -20.58
N ALA A 76 -55.41 -6.20 -20.44
CA ALA A 76 -55.39 -5.48 -19.17
C ALA A 76 -56.43 -6.01 -18.17
N GLY A 77 -56.02 -6.13 -16.90
CA GLY A 77 -56.89 -6.57 -15.80
C GLY A 77 -57.13 -8.08 -15.72
N GLN A 78 -56.63 -8.86 -16.67
CA GLN A 78 -56.73 -10.32 -16.65
C GLN A 78 -55.82 -10.95 -15.59
N ALA A 79 -56.31 -12.00 -14.93
CA ALA A 79 -55.56 -12.74 -13.93
C ALA A 79 -55.80 -14.25 -14.04
N SER A 80 -54.75 -14.97 -14.46
CA SER A 80 -54.78 -16.42 -14.63
C SER A 80 -53.64 -17.13 -13.89
N THR A 81 -53.85 -18.41 -13.62
CA THR A 81 -52.88 -19.29 -12.97
C THR A 81 -52.57 -20.53 -13.79
N TYR A 82 -51.31 -20.95 -13.77
CA TYR A 82 -50.89 -22.26 -14.28
C TYR A 82 -50.16 -22.97 -13.14
N THR A 83 -50.57 -24.19 -12.79
CA THR A 83 -49.94 -24.97 -11.71
C THR A 83 -49.51 -26.32 -12.24
N GLN A 84 -48.24 -26.67 -12.06
CA GLN A 84 -47.72 -27.98 -12.42
C GLN A 84 -47.17 -28.70 -11.19
N SER A 85 -47.83 -29.77 -10.77
CA SER A 85 -47.38 -30.63 -9.67
C SER A 85 -46.57 -31.84 -10.13
N GLY A 86 -46.67 -32.21 -11.42
CA GLY A 86 -45.96 -33.32 -12.04
C GLY A 86 -46.10 -33.33 -13.56
N GLY A 87 -45.89 -34.49 -14.20
CA GLY A 87 -46.13 -34.66 -15.64
C GLY A 87 -45.08 -34.01 -16.54
N ASN A 88 -45.33 -34.06 -17.85
CA ASN A 88 -44.42 -33.53 -18.87
C ASN A 88 -45.16 -32.47 -19.70
N ALA A 89 -44.71 -31.23 -19.63
CA ALA A 89 -45.30 -30.12 -20.36
C ALA A 89 -44.24 -29.46 -21.26
N SER A 90 -44.66 -28.95 -22.40
CA SER A 90 -43.76 -28.19 -23.28
C SER A 90 -44.51 -27.23 -24.20
N THR A 91 -43.80 -26.19 -24.64
CA THR A 91 -44.22 -25.36 -25.76
C THR A 91 -43.16 -25.42 -26.85
N SER A 92 -43.56 -25.60 -28.11
CA SER A 92 -42.61 -25.54 -29.23
C SER A 92 -42.10 -24.12 -29.45
N GLY A 93 -42.96 -23.13 -29.23
CA GLY A 93 -42.67 -21.69 -29.20
C GLY A 93 -42.65 -21.11 -27.79
N GLN A 94 -43.23 -19.92 -27.64
CA GLN A 94 -43.07 -19.06 -26.46
C GLN A 94 -44.03 -19.45 -25.32
N THR A 95 -43.57 -19.29 -24.08
CA THR A 95 -44.41 -19.25 -22.89
C THR A 95 -44.40 -17.83 -22.32
N ARG A 96 -45.57 -17.18 -22.29
CA ARG A 96 -45.78 -15.81 -21.82
C ARG A 96 -46.61 -15.81 -20.55
N VAL A 97 -46.04 -15.28 -19.48
CA VAL A 97 -46.68 -15.15 -18.17
C VAL A 97 -46.89 -13.67 -17.91
N GLY A 98 -48.14 -13.20 -17.95
CA GLY A 98 -48.47 -11.79 -17.72
C GLY A 98 -48.16 -10.94 -18.93
N GLN A 99 -48.86 -11.20 -20.04
CA GLN A 99 -48.67 -10.42 -21.26
C GLN A 99 -49.28 -9.01 -21.12
N ALA A 100 -50.52 -8.87 -20.69
CA ALA A 100 -51.13 -7.57 -20.40
C ALA A 100 -51.88 -7.56 -19.06
N GLY A 101 -51.85 -8.66 -18.30
CA GLY A 101 -52.49 -8.77 -16.99
C GLY A 101 -51.56 -9.31 -15.90
N THR A 102 -52.11 -9.58 -14.71
CA THR A 102 -51.38 -10.12 -13.55
C THR A 102 -51.51 -11.62 -13.44
N ASN A 103 -50.49 -12.38 -13.82
CA ASN A 103 -50.61 -13.83 -14.03
C ASN A 103 -49.50 -14.61 -13.33
N VAL A 104 -49.82 -15.82 -12.87
CA VAL A 104 -48.93 -16.64 -12.03
C VAL A 104 -48.75 -18.05 -12.60
N PHE A 105 -47.52 -18.39 -12.95
CA PHE A 105 -47.10 -19.75 -13.27
C PHE A 105 -46.42 -20.38 -12.05
N THR A 106 -46.85 -21.55 -11.61
CA THR A 106 -46.30 -22.26 -10.45
C THR A 106 -45.88 -23.67 -10.85
N MET A 107 -44.62 -24.01 -10.62
CA MET A 107 -44.06 -25.34 -10.82
C MET A 107 -43.60 -25.93 -9.48
N ILE A 108 -44.23 -27.02 -9.08
CA ILE A 108 -43.92 -27.76 -7.87
C ILE A 108 -43.14 -29.04 -8.22
N GLY A 109 -43.37 -29.63 -9.39
CA GLY A 109 -42.72 -30.85 -9.85
C GLY A 109 -42.91 -31.11 -11.35
N GLY A 110 -42.36 -32.22 -11.86
CA GLY A 110 -42.45 -32.58 -13.29
C GLY A 110 -41.39 -31.93 -14.17
N THR A 111 -41.64 -31.92 -15.48
CA THR A 111 -40.79 -31.25 -16.48
C THR A 111 -41.61 -30.23 -17.29
N TYR A 112 -41.04 -29.04 -17.51
CA TYR A 112 -41.60 -28.03 -18.40
C TYR A 112 -40.49 -27.53 -19.33
N SER A 113 -40.75 -27.43 -20.64
CA SER A 113 -39.78 -26.82 -21.56
C SER A 113 -40.42 -25.88 -22.59
N CYS A 114 -39.83 -24.71 -22.81
CA CYS A 114 -40.28 -23.75 -23.83
C CYS A 114 -39.12 -23.31 -24.72
N SER A 115 -39.43 -22.73 -25.89
CA SER A 115 -38.39 -22.03 -26.68
C SER A 115 -37.95 -20.80 -25.90
N ASP A 116 -38.82 -19.80 -25.82
CA ASP A 116 -38.61 -18.57 -25.06
C ASP A 116 -39.55 -18.53 -23.86
N LEU A 117 -39.05 -18.00 -22.76
CA LEU A 117 -39.85 -17.67 -21.59
C LEU A 117 -39.96 -16.15 -21.51
N MET A 118 -41.17 -15.65 -21.31
CA MET A 118 -41.45 -14.23 -21.15
C MET A 118 -42.29 -14.03 -19.90
N VAL A 119 -41.77 -13.31 -18.92
CA VAL A 119 -42.48 -13.04 -17.65
C VAL A 119 -42.60 -11.53 -17.49
N GLY A 120 -43.84 -11.01 -17.49
CA GLY A 120 -44.11 -9.57 -17.47
C GLY A 120 -43.73 -8.91 -18.80
N TRP A 121 -44.48 -9.25 -19.86
CA TRP A 121 -44.14 -8.89 -21.24
C TRP A 121 -45.35 -8.24 -21.94
N PRO A 122 -45.43 -6.90 -22.06
CA PRO A 122 -46.55 -6.22 -22.73
C PRO A 122 -46.71 -6.68 -24.18
N GLY A 123 -45.62 -7.06 -24.82
CA GLY A 123 -45.60 -7.33 -26.25
C GLY A 123 -45.37 -6.09 -27.08
N MET A 124 -44.87 -6.28 -28.30
CA MET A 124 -44.35 -5.19 -29.14
C MET A 124 -45.42 -4.16 -29.57
N PHE A 125 -46.70 -4.50 -29.42
CA PHE A 125 -47.83 -3.70 -29.90
C PHE A 125 -48.90 -3.43 -28.83
N SER A 126 -48.69 -3.82 -27.57
CA SER A 126 -49.65 -3.50 -26.51
C SER A 126 -49.25 -2.21 -25.80
N ASN A 127 -50.24 -1.54 -25.23
CA ASN A 127 -50.09 -0.21 -24.63
C ASN A 127 -49.40 -0.23 -23.25
N GLY A 128 -48.68 -1.29 -22.88
CA GLY A 128 -47.81 -1.33 -21.69
C GLY A 128 -48.52 -1.40 -20.33
N GLU A 129 -49.83 -1.18 -20.24
CA GLU A 129 -50.55 -1.16 -18.96
C GLU A 129 -50.86 -2.59 -18.46
N GLY A 130 -50.29 -2.97 -17.32
CA GLY A 130 -50.72 -4.14 -16.54
C GLY A 130 -49.99 -5.47 -16.79
N ALA A 131 -48.90 -5.48 -17.57
CA ALA A 131 -48.12 -6.67 -17.90
C ALA A 131 -47.28 -7.19 -16.71
N ASN A 132 -47.92 -7.89 -15.78
CA ASN A 132 -47.31 -8.38 -14.55
C ASN A 132 -47.25 -9.92 -14.55
N GLY A 133 -46.05 -10.48 -14.68
CA GLY A 133 -45.83 -11.92 -14.67
C GLY A 133 -45.13 -12.39 -13.41
N THR A 134 -45.55 -13.53 -12.86
CA THR A 134 -44.80 -14.22 -11.81
C THR A 134 -44.65 -15.70 -12.14
N LEU A 135 -43.41 -16.21 -12.12
CA LEU A 135 -43.10 -17.63 -12.19
C LEU A 135 -42.52 -18.09 -10.85
N ASN A 136 -43.17 -19.04 -10.19
CA ASN A 136 -42.71 -19.66 -8.96
C ASN A 136 -42.29 -21.11 -9.24
N GLN A 137 -41.06 -21.48 -8.88
CA GLN A 137 -40.54 -22.83 -8.97
C GLN A 137 -40.06 -23.30 -7.60
N THR A 138 -40.71 -24.34 -7.07
CA THR A 138 -40.34 -24.98 -5.79
C THR A 138 -39.78 -26.39 -6.01
N GLY A 139 -39.86 -26.93 -7.22
CA GLY A 139 -39.35 -28.25 -7.59
C GLY A 139 -39.43 -28.50 -9.10
N GLY A 140 -39.06 -29.72 -9.53
CA GLY A 140 -39.09 -30.11 -10.95
C GLY A 140 -38.00 -29.46 -11.83
N ASN A 141 -38.09 -29.69 -13.14
CA ASN A 141 -37.13 -29.21 -14.14
C ASN A 141 -37.80 -28.27 -15.14
N PHE A 142 -37.44 -26.99 -15.11
CA PHE A 142 -37.91 -25.98 -16.07
C PHE A 142 -36.78 -25.65 -17.04
N GLU A 143 -37.00 -25.80 -18.35
CA GLU A 143 -36.00 -25.49 -19.38
C GLU A 143 -36.51 -24.45 -20.38
N THR A 144 -35.77 -23.36 -20.52
CA THR A 144 -35.91 -22.40 -21.62
C THR A 144 -34.79 -22.64 -22.62
N ARG A 145 -35.13 -23.17 -23.79
CA ARG A 145 -34.15 -23.60 -24.80
C ARG A 145 -33.46 -22.43 -25.51
N ALA A 146 -34.11 -21.27 -25.56
CA ALA A 146 -33.59 -20.03 -26.11
C ALA A 146 -33.46 -18.97 -25.01
N VAL A 147 -34.28 -17.92 -25.02
CA VAL A 147 -34.09 -16.77 -24.12
C VAL A 147 -35.18 -16.71 -23.06
N ALA A 148 -34.78 -16.49 -21.80
CA ALA A 148 -35.70 -16.10 -20.74
C ALA A 148 -35.65 -14.58 -20.52
N TYR A 149 -36.77 -13.93 -20.75
CA TYR A 149 -37.00 -12.51 -20.55
C TYR A 149 -37.83 -12.30 -19.28
N ILE A 150 -37.25 -11.64 -18.28
CA ILE A 150 -37.92 -11.33 -17.02
C ILE A 150 -38.05 -9.80 -16.94
N GLY A 151 -39.26 -9.28 -17.13
CA GLY A 151 -39.56 -7.85 -17.18
C GLY A 151 -39.05 -7.18 -18.44
N LEU A 152 -39.96 -6.87 -19.37
CA LEU A 152 -39.62 -6.30 -20.67
C LEU A 152 -40.43 -5.06 -21.02
N LEU A 153 -39.79 -4.05 -21.62
CA LEU A 153 -40.41 -2.85 -22.22
C LEU A 153 -41.21 -2.01 -21.20
N THR A 154 -41.66 -0.83 -21.61
CA THR A 154 -42.43 0.09 -20.77
C THR A 154 -43.66 -0.60 -20.16
N GLY A 155 -43.69 -0.67 -18.82
CA GLY A 155 -44.82 -1.21 -18.06
C GLY A 155 -44.80 -2.72 -17.80
N GLY A 156 -43.79 -3.45 -18.33
CA GLY A 156 -43.60 -4.87 -18.02
C GLY A 156 -42.88 -5.10 -16.70
N THR A 157 -43.53 -5.82 -15.77
CA THR A 157 -42.93 -6.25 -14.50
C THR A 157 -42.92 -7.77 -14.40
N GLY A 158 -41.73 -8.37 -14.37
CA GLY A 158 -41.54 -9.82 -14.32
C GLY A 158 -40.86 -10.28 -13.04
N SER A 159 -41.38 -11.36 -12.44
CA SER A 159 -40.76 -12.02 -11.29
C SER A 159 -40.54 -13.51 -11.54
N LEU A 160 -39.32 -14.00 -11.35
CA LEU A 160 -39.00 -15.44 -11.33
C LEU A 160 -38.44 -15.83 -9.96
N ASN A 161 -39.19 -16.64 -9.22
CA ASN A 161 -38.82 -17.12 -7.88
C ASN A 161 -38.47 -18.60 -7.95
N VAL A 162 -37.23 -18.95 -7.62
CA VAL A 162 -36.72 -20.33 -7.57
C VAL A 162 -36.30 -20.65 -6.14
N SER A 163 -36.95 -21.63 -5.54
CA SER A 163 -36.69 -22.11 -4.18
C SER A 163 -36.33 -23.60 -4.13
N GLY A 164 -36.50 -24.32 -5.24
CA GLY A 164 -36.14 -25.71 -5.39
C GLY A 164 -36.22 -26.17 -6.85
N GLY A 165 -35.75 -27.38 -7.14
CA GLY A 165 -35.68 -27.91 -8.50
C GLY A 165 -34.52 -27.33 -9.33
N THR A 166 -34.60 -27.48 -10.65
CA THR A 166 -33.61 -26.98 -11.61
C THR A 166 -34.29 -26.09 -12.65
N ASN A 167 -33.79 -24.87 -12.82
CA ASN A 167 -34.22 -23.93 -13.84
C ASN A 167 -33.07 -23.68 -14.82
N THR A 168 -33.17 -24.16 -16.05
CA THR A 168 -32.14 -24.04 -17.07
C THR A 168 -32.59 -23.06 -18.14
N THR A 169 -31.70 -22.16 -18.56
CA THR A 169 -31.95 -21.22 -19.64
C THR A 169 -30.71 -21.16 -20.53
N ALA A 170 -30.85 -21.06 -21.86
CA ALA A 170 -29.69 -20.77 -22.69
C ALA A 170 -29.17 -19.35 -22.41
N ARG A 171 -29.98 -18.31 -22.66
CA ARG A 171 -29.64 -16.91 -22.32
C ARG A 171 -30.67 -16.27 -21.41
N MET A 172 -30.21 -15.49 -20.44
CA MET A 172 -31.10 -14.83 -19.50
C MET A 172 -30.99 -13.31 -19.59
N ILE A 173 -32.14 -12.63 -19.63
CA ILE A 173 -32.23 -11.17 -19.64
C ILE A 173 -33.24 -10.75 -18.56
N VAL A 174 -32.79 -9.93 -17.61
CA VAL A 174 -33.57 -9.44 -16.47
C VAL A 174 -33.64 -7.93 -16.56
N GLY A 175 -34.83 -7.40 -16.87
CA GLY A 175 -35.03 -5.98 -17.16
C GLY A 175 -34.42 -5.60 -18.50
N TRP A 176 -35.23 -5.57 -19.56
CA TRP A 176 -34.80 -5.12 -20.90
C TRP A 176 -35.67 -3.98 -21.42
N ASN A 177 -35.02 -3.00 -22.05
CA ASN A 177 -35.58 -1.77 -22.59
C ASN A 177 -36.09 -0.81 -21.51
N ALA A 178 -36.12 0.48 -21.85
CA ALA A 178 -36.63 1.53 -20.97
C ALA A 178 -38.00 1.14 -20.37
N GLY A 179 -38.09 1.21 -19.03
CA GLY A 179 -39.32 0.93 -18.28
C GLY A 179 -39.63 -0.55 -18.00
N GLY A 180 -38.81 -1.49 -18.49
CA GLY A 180 -38.93 -2.91 -18.15
C GLY A 180 -38.27 -3.25 -16.81
N ASN A 181 -39.01 -3.91 -15.92
CA ASN A 181 -38.57 -4.22 -14.55
C ASN A 181 -38.56 -5.73 -14.30
N GLY A 182 -37.35 -6.30 -14.21
CA GLY A 182 -37.15 -7.73 -13.99
C GLY A 182 -36.64 -8.03 -12.59
N THR A 183 -37.17 -9.05 -11.94
CA THR A 183 -36.63 -9.58 -10.67
C THR A 183 -36.52 -11.09 -10.71
N ILE A 184 -35.37 -11.62 -10.33
CA ILE A 184 -35.17 -13.04 -10.05
C ILE A 184 -34.80 -13.22 -8.58
N ASN A 185 -35.45 -14.16 -7.90
CA ASN A 185 -35.13 -14.54 -6.53
C ASN A 185 -34.75 -16.03 -6.50
N LEU A 186 -33.49 -16.33 -6.19
CA LEU A 186 -32.98 -17.67 -5.92
C LEU A 186 -32.77 -17.84 -4.42
N SER A 187 -33.57 -18.71 -3.80
CA SER A 187 -33.49 -19.04 -2.36
C SER A 187 -33.12 -20.50 -2.11
N GLY A 188 -33.15 -21.33 -3.15
CA GLY A 188 -32.81 -22.75 -3.11
C GLY A 188 -32.89 -23.36 -4.51
N GLY A 189 -32.46 -24.62 -4.66
CA GLY A 189 -32.39 -25.29 -5.97
C GLY A 189 -31.24 -24.82 -6.85
N ASN A 190 -31.35 -25.05 -8.16
CA ASN A 190 -30.33 -24.75 -9.16
C ASN A 190 -30.87 -23.84 -10.25
N LYS A 191 -30.19 -22.72 -10.53
CA LYS A 191 -30.41 -21.89 -11.71
C LYS A 191 -29.19 -22.01 -12.62
N VAL A 192 -29.39 -22.43 -13.85
CA VAL A 192 -28.32 -22.64 -14.84
C VAL A 192 -28.57 -21.76 -16.04
N VAL A 193 -27.60 -20.92 -16.39
CA VAL A 193 -27.58 -20.11 -17.62
C VAL A 193 -26.38 -20.54 -18.46
N ARG A 194 -26.63 -21.05 -19.66
CA ARG A 194 -25.57 -21.64 -20.49
C ARG A 194 -24.71 -20.57 -21.17
N GLU A 195 -25.35 -19.55 -21.68
CA GLU A 195 -24.72 -18.38 -22.28
C GLU A 195 -24.54 -17.31 -21.20
N THR A 196 -25.03 -16.10 -21.45
CA THR A 196 -24.84 -14.92 -20.60
C THR A 196 -26.08 -14.58 -19.78
N SER A 197 -25.84 -14.11 -18.57
CA SER A 197 -26.84 -13.49 -17.69
C SER A 197 -26.75 -11.97 -17.79
N PHE A 198 -27.70 -11.35 -18.49
CA PHE A 198 -27.85 -9.89 -18.53
C PHE A 198 -28.78 -9.43 -17.41
N VAL A 199 -28.29 -8.53 -16.56
CA VAL A 199 -29.06 -7.95 -15.45
C VAL A 199 -29.07 -6.44 -15.61
N GLY A 200 -30.21 -5.89 -16.05
CA GLY A 200 -30.30 -4.53 -16.57
C GLY A 200 -29.69 -4.45 -17.98
N PHE A 201 -30.54 -4.33 -19.00
CA PHE A 201 -30.11 -4.31 -20.40
C PHE A 201 -30.86 -3.23 -21.20
N ASP A 202 -30.12 -2.45 -21.99
CA ASP A 202 -30.65 -1.46 -22.95
C ASP A 202 -31.72 -0.49 -22.40
N GLY A 203 -31.49 0.10 -21.22
CA GLY A 203 -32.45 0.97 -20.52
C GLY A 203 -33.35 0.31 -19.47
N GLY A 204 -33.34 -1.02 -19.36
CA GLY A 204 -34.15 -1.76 -18.37
C GLY A 204 -33.58 -1.76 -16.95
N THR A 205 -34.42 -2.12 -15.97
CA THR A 205 -34.03 -2.31 -14.57
C THR A 205 -34.09 -3.78 -14.20
N GLY A 206 -32.94 -4.39 -13.90
CA GLY A 206 -32.83 -5.80 -13.54
C GLY A 206 -32.34 -6.01 -12.12
N THR A 207 -32.99 -6.92 -11.38
CA THR A 207 -32.55 -7.35 -10.05
C THR A 207 -32.44 -8.87 -9.98
N LEU A 208 -31.29 -9.38 -9.51
CA LEU A 208 -31.06 -10.80 -9.24
C LEU A 208 -30.66 -10.98 -7.78
N ASN A 209 -31.53 -11.59 -6.98
CA ASN A 209 -31.30 -11.89 -5.57
C ASN A 209 -30.96 -13.36 -5.40
N ILE A 210 -29.84 -13.67 -4.75
CA ILE A 210 -29.34 -15.01 -4.50
C ILE A 210 -29.05 -15.12 -3.00
N SER A 211 -29.91 -15.85 -2.29
CA SER A 211 -29.86 -16.04 -0.84
C SER A 211 -29.56 -17.49 -0.42
N GLY A 212 -29.76 -18.42 -1.34
CA GLY A 212 -29.49 -19.85 -1.19
C GLY A 212 -29.48 -20.54 -2.56
N GLY A 213 -29.20 -21.84 -2.60
CA GLY A 213 -29.07 -22.59 -3.85
C GLY A 213 -27.81 -22.24 -4.66
N THR A 214 -27.75 -22.77 -5.88
CA THR A 214 -26.61 -22.58 -6.79
C THR A 214 -27.04 -21.90 -8.08
N TYR A 215 -26.40 -20.79 -8.41
CA TYR A 215 -26.51 -20.11 -9.70
C TYR A 215 -25.26 -20.39 -10.53
N THR A 216 -25.40 -21.04 -11.67
CA THR A 216 -24.28 -21.33 -12.58
C THR A 216 -24.48 -20.60 -13.90
N ALA A 217 -23.56 -19.72 -14.26
CA ALA A 217 -23.48 -19.07 -15.57
C ALA A 217 -22.22 -19.55 -16.29
N THR A 218 -22.37 -20.25 -17.41
CA THR A 218 -21.23 -20.83 -18.12
C THR A 218 -20.63 -19.93 -19.18
N GLY A 219 -21.31 -18.85 -19.61
CA GLY A 219 -20.77 -17.89 -20.57
C GLY A 219 -20.36 -18.52 -21.91
N THR A 220 -20.98 -19.64 -22.30
CA THR A 220 -20.69 -20.31 -23.57
C THR A 220 -21.10 -19.40 -24.73
N ALA A 221 -20.30 -19.39 -25.81
CA ALA A 221 -20.58 -18.58 -27.00
C ALA A 221 -22.02 -18.78 -27.48
N GLY A 222 -22.69 -17.67 -27.79
CA GLY A 222 -24.13 -17.69 -28.03
C GLY A 222 -24.54 -18.47 -29.28
N LEU A 223 -25.71 -19.13 -29.23
CA LEU A 223 -26.30 -19.81 -30.38
C LEU A 223 -26.84 -18.81 -31.43
N PHE A 224 -27.15 -17.59 -31.02
CA PHE A 224 -27.83 -16.57 -31.85
C PHE A 224 -26.88 -15.58 -32.55
N LEU A 225 -25.68 -15.36 -32.01
CA LEU A 225 -24.63 -14.51 -32.58
C LEU A 225 -23.31 -15.30 -32.51
N PRO A 226 -23.08 -16.22 -33.48
CA PRO A 226 -21.93 -17.10 -33.44
C PRO A 226 -20.63 -16.31 -33.51
N GLY A 227 -19.77 -16.46 -32.50
CA GLY A 227 -18.48 -15.78 -32.39
C GLY A 227 -18.41 -14.68 -31.32
N GLU A 228 -19.55 -14.26 -30.75
CA GLU A 228 -19.57 -13.31 -29.64
C GLU A 228 -19.52 -14.03 -28.29
N ASN A 229 -18.57 -13.63 -27.44
CA ASN A 229 -18.44 -14.10 -26.06
C ASN A 229 -18.72 -12.94 -25.09
N PHE A 230 -19.95 -12.86 -24.61
CA PHE A 230 -20.38 -11.84 -23.65
C PHE A 230 -20.07 -12.20 -22.18
N GLY A 231 -19.32 -13.28 -21.93
CA GLY A 231 -18.99 -13.71 -20.57
C GLY A 231 -20.18 -14.32 -19.84
N SER A 232 -20.00 -14.55 -18.53
CA SER A 232 -21.01 -15.18 -17.68
C SER A 232 -22.11 -14.20 -17.27
N PHE A 233 -21.69 -12.98 -16.89
CA PHE A 233 -22.56 -11.95 -16.34
C PHE A 233 -22.25 -10.60 -16.95
N ARG A 234 -23.33 -9.87 -17.27
CA ARG A 234 -23.31 -8.47 -17.70
C ARG A 234 -24.32 -7.70 -16.86
N ILE A 235 -23.82 -6.98 -15.85
CA ILE A 235 -24.66 -6.25 -14.90
C ILE A 235 -24.66 -4.78 -15.32
N ALA A 236 -25.74 -4.35 -15.99
CA ALA A 236 -25.92 -3.01 -16.51
C ALA A 236 -24.74 -2.48 -17.33
N ASP A 237 -24.26 -3.34 -18.22
CA ASP A 237 -23.07 -3.04 -19.02
C ASP A 237 -23.40 -2.32 -20.34
N PHE A 238 -24.57 -2.60 -20.94
CA PHE A 238 -24.95 -2.10 -22.27
C PHE A 238 -26.18 -1.17 -22.28
N GLY A 239 -25.97 0.13 -22.54
CA GLY A 239 -27.04 1.14 -22.56
C GLY A 239 -27.25 1.83 -21.20
N ASN A 240 -28.11 2.85 -21.16
CA ASN A 240 -28.40 3.63 -19.95
C ASN A 240 -29.39 2.90 -19.02
N ASN A 241 -28.95 1.79 -18.44
CA ASN A 241 -29.77 0.87 -17.62
C ASN A 241 -29.33 0.84 -16.15
N SER A 242 -30.08 0.07 -15.34
CA SER A 242 -29.71 -0.25 -13.97
C SER A 242 -29.79 -1.76 -13.73
N GLY A 243 -28.74 -2.31 -13.12
CA GLY A 243 -28.58 -3.74 -12.90
C GLY A 243 -28.06 -3.98 -11.50
N THR A 244 -28.74 -4.82 -10.73
CA THR A 244 -28.32 -5.16 -9.37
C THR A 244 -28.29 -6.68 -9.18
N VAL A 245 -27.16 -7.20 -8.71
CA VAL A 245 -27.04 -8.57 -8.23
C VAL A 245 -26.75 -8.54 -6.74
N ASN A 246 -27.56 -9.25 -5.95
CA ASN A 246 -27.42 -9.36 -4.51
C ASN A 246 -27.10 -10.82 -4.14
N LEU A 247 -25.91 -11.07 -3.60
CA LEU A 247 -25.50 -12.35 -3.05
C LEU A 247 -25.48 -12.29 -1.51
N SER A 248 -26.16 -13.24 -0.88
CA SER A 248 -26.38 -13.28 0.56
C SER A 248 -26.57 -14.72 1.06
N GLY A 249 -26.67 -14.88 2.38
CA GLY A 249 -26.98 -16.16 3.01
C GLY A 249 -25.98 -17.27 2.64
N THR A 250 -26.50 -18.39 2.14
CA THR A 250 -25.70 -19.55 1.70
C THR A 250 -25.67 -19.69 0.17
N GLY A 251 -26.03 -18.64 -0.56
CA GLY A 251 -26.05 -18.66 -2.02
C GLY A 251 -24.68 -18.95 -2.61
N VAL A 252 -24.63 -19.71 -3.70
CA VAL A 252 -23.40 -19.97 -4.46
C VAL A 252 -23.58 -19.47 -5.88
N VAL A 253 -22.62 -18.71 -6.39
CA VAL A 253 -22.53 -18.31 -7.80
C VAL A 253 -21.29 -18.95 -8.41
N ASN A 254 -21.44 -19.63 -9.54
CA ASN A 254 -20.36 -20.14 -10.36
C ASN A 254 -20.41 -19.44 -11.73
N ALA A 255 -19.55 -18.45 -11.93
CA ALA A 255 -19.34 -17.76 -13.20
C ALA A 255 -18.11 -18.36 -13.88
N ALA A 256 -18.29 -18.96 -15.06
CA ALA A 256 -17.20 -19.66 -15.75
C ALA A 256 -16.23 -18.70 -16.45
N ASN A 257 -16.75 -17.76 -17.22
CA ASN A 257 -16.03 -16.69 -17.93
C ASN A 257 -16.28 -15.32 -17.26
N TYR A 258 -15.65 -14.25 -17.74
CA TYR A 258 -15.62 -12.94 -17.09
C TYR A 258 -17.01 -12.42 -16.67
N THR A 259 -17.00 -11.61 -15.62
CA THR A 259 -18.16 -10.88 -15.10
C THR A 259 -17.92 -9.40 -15.23
N ALA A 260 -18.78 -8.68 -15.94
CA ALA A 260 -18.72 -7.22 -16.02
C ALA A 260 -19.78 -6.57 -15.13
N VAL A 261 -19.32 -5.63 -14.30
CA VAL A 261 -20.14 -4.83 -13.38
C VAL A 261 -20.09 -3.37 -13.81
N GLY A 262 -21.13 -2.93 -14.51
CA GLY A 262 -21.25 -1.59 -15.04
C GLY A 262 -20.33 -1.32 -16.23
N GLY A 263 -20.84 -0.49 -17.13
CA GLY A 263 -20.16 0.02 -18.32
C GLY A 263 -20.89 1.27 -18.78
N TRP A 264 -21.77 1.17 -19.76
CA TRP A 264 -22.63 2.29 -20.16
C TRP A 264 -23.72 2.60 -19.12
N GLY A 265 -24.14 1.60 -18.34
CA GLY A 265 -25.17 1.73 -17.32
C GLY A 265 -24.64 1.63 -15.89
N ASN A 266 -25.58 1.65 -14.94
CA ASN A 266 -25.30 1.60 -13.50
C ASN A 266 -25.43 0.15 -12.98
N GLY A 267 -24.30 -0.55 -12.92
CA GLY A 267 -24.18 -1.92 -12.42
C GLY A 267 -23.74 -1.98 -10.97
N THR A 268 -24.44 -2.79 -10.18
CA THR A 268 -24.15 -3.03 -8.76
C THR A 268 -24.11 -4.51 -8.43
N LEU A 269 -23.03 -4.95 -7.80
CA LEU A 269 -22.89 -6.30 -7.24
C LEU A 269 -22.72 -6.19 -5.71
N ASN A 270 -23.74 -6.58 -4.95
CA ASN A 270 -23.70 -6.58 -3.49
C ASN A 270 -23.45 -8.01 -2.99
N ILE A 271 -22.50 -8.17 -2.07
CA ILE A 271 -22.12 -9.45 -1.48
C ILE A 271 -22.09 -9.30 0.04
N THR A 272 -23.11 -9.85 0.70
CA THR A 272 -23.27 -9.80 2.17
C THR A 272 -23.05 -11.15 2.83
N GLY A 273 -23.01 -12.22 2.03
CA GLY A 273 -22.84 -13.62 2.43
C GLY A 273 -22.63 -14.49 1.19
N GLY A 274 -22.65 -15.81 1.33
CA GLY A 274 -22.51 -16.74 0.22
C GLY A 274 -21.10 -16.84 -0.38
N THR A 275 -21.00 -17.44 -1.57
CA THR A 275 -19.73 -17.62 -2.29
C THR A 275 -19.89 -17.29 -3.77
N TRP A 276 -19.08 -16.36 -4.27
CA TRP A 276 -18.92 -16.08 -5.69
C TRP A 276 -17.65 -16.74 -6.20
N ASN A 277 -17.78 -17.68 -7.13
CA ASN A 277 -16.67 -18.34 -7.80
C ASN A 277 -16.60 -17.84 -9.26
N GLN A 278 -15.62 -16.97 -9.53
CA GLN A 278 -15.21 -16.56 -10.87
C GLN A 278 -14.09 -17.51 -11.32
N LEU A 279 -14.47 -18.54 -12.09
CA LEU A 279 -13.63 -19.72 -12.35
C LEU A 279 -12.51 -19.47 -13.37
N SER A 280 -12.69 -18.51 -14.28
CA SER A 280 -11.66 -18.05 -15.21
C SER A 280 -11.87 -16.57 -15.54
N GLU A 281 -10.86 -15.94 -16.14
CA GLU A 281 -10.88 -14.51 -16.50
C GLU A 281 -11.14 -13.60 -15.27
N GLU A 282 -11.61 -12.38 -15.50
CA GLU A 282 -11.73 -11.34 -14.49
C GLU A 282 -13.15 -11.10 -13.97
N ILE A 283 -13.22 -10.51 -12.77
CA ILE A 283 -14.31 -9.61 -12.42
C ILE A 283 -13.88 -8.21 -12.87
N LEU A 284 -14.52 -7.71 -13.92
CA LEU A 284 -14.30 -6.39 -14.49
C LEU A 284 -15.31 -5.40 -13.92
N VAL A 285 -14.84 -4.27 -13.38
CA VAL A 285 -15.70 -3.24 -12.79
C VAL A 285 -15.50 -1.91 -13.50
N GLY A 286 -16.59 -1.42 -14.11
CA GLY A 286 -16.62 -0.19 -14.89
C GLY A 286 -15.82 -0.28 -16.19
N ASP A 287 -16.28 -1.10 -17.14
CA ASP A 287 -15.63 -1.34 -18.43
C ASP A 287 -15.36 -0.03 -19.21
N VAL A 288 -14.14 0.12 -19.71
CA VAL A 288 -13.58 1.32 -20.35
C VAL A 288 -13.65 1.30 -21.88
N ALA A 289 -14.22 0.26 -22.50
CA ALA A 289 -14.26 0.13 -23.96
C ALA A 289 -14.92 1.32 -24.71
N ASP A 290 -15.55 2.28 -24.02
CA ASP A 290 -16.14 3.49 -24.61
C ASP A 290 -15.62 4.82 -24.00
N PRO A 291 -15.11 5.76 -24.83
CA PRO A 291 -14.72 7.10 -24.39
C PRO A 291 -15.88 7.98 -23.86
N ASN A 292 -17.15 7.64 -24.15
CA ASN A 292 -18.35 8.34 -23.70
C ASN A 292 -19.00 7.72 -22.45
N TRP A 293 -18.22 6.97 -21.65
CA TRP A 293 -18.69 6.33 -20.42
C TRP A 293 -19.49 7.29 -19.51
N THR A 294 -20.75 6.96 -19.26
CA THR A 294 -21.65 7.68 -18.33
C THR A 294 -22.15 6.82 -17.17
N GLY A 295 -21.88 5.51 -17.21
CA GLY A 295 -22.35 4.54 -16.23
C GLY A 295 -21.57 4.54 -14.93
N ARG A 296 -21.83 3.52 -14.11
CA ARG A 296 -21.13 3.26 -12.84
C ARG A 296 -21.01 1.76 -12.65
N GLY A 297 -19.81 1.28 -12.34
CA GLY A 297 -19.60 -0.08 -11.84
C GLY A 297 -19.29 -0.05 -10.34
N GLU A 298 -20.09 -0.75 -9.54
CA GLU A 298 -19.92 -0.78 -8.08
C GLU A 298 -20.03 -2.21 -7.53
N VAL A 299 -19.01 -2.66 -6.82
CA VAL A 299 -19.03 -3.91 -6.04
C VAL A 299 -18.97 -3.58 -4.56
N ASN A 300 -19.94 -4.08 -3.79
CA ASN A 300 -20.05 -3.84 -2.36
C ASN A 300 -20.03 -5.16 -1.60
N GLN A 301 -18.89 -5.51 -1.02
CA GLN A 301 -18.71 -6.72 -0.23
C GLN A 301 -18.59 -6.38 1.27
N SER A 302 -19.53 -6.91 2.07
CA SER A 302 -19.52 -6.79 3.54
C SER A 302 -19.37 -8.14 4.26
N GLY A 303 -19.53 -9.24 3.52
CA GLY A 303 -19.40 -10.61 3.99
C GLY A 303 -19.19 -11.57 2.82
N GLY A 304 -19.30 -12.87 3.08
CA GLY A 304 -19.13 -13.91 2.05
C GLY A 304 -17.71 -14.00 1.47
N THR A 305 -17.55 -14.87 0.49
CA THR A 305 -16.26 -15.15 -0.17
C THR A 305 -16.36 -14.89 -1.66
N VAL A 306 -15.40 -14.15 -2.21
CA VAL A 306 -15.18 -14.00 -3.65
C VAL A 306 -13.89 -14.72 -4.01
N ASN A 307 -13.97 -15.75 -4.85
CA ASN A 307 -12.83 -16.39 -5.47
C ASN A 307 -12.79 -15.95 -6.93
N ALA A 308 -11.70 -15.33 -7.36
CA ALA A 308 -11.52 -14.87 -8.73
C ALA A 308 -10.11 -15.17 -9.23
N THR A 309 -9.98 -15.36 -10.55
CA THR A 309 -8.64 -15.39 -11.13
C THR A 309 -8.05 -13.98 -11.04
N GLU A 310 -8.81 -12.99 -11.49
CA GLU A 310 -8.38 -11.59 -11.57
C GLU A 310 -9.50 -10.64 -11.13
N ILE A 311 -9.11 -9.50 -10.58
CA ILE A 311 -10.01 -8.39 -10.29
C ILE A 311 -9.46 -7.16 -11.01
N VAL A 312 -10.27 -6.60 -11.90
CA VAL A 312 -9.87 -5.49 -12.75
C VAL A 312 -10.83 -4.33 -12.55
N LEU A 313 -10.34 -3.24 -11.99
CA LEU A 313 -11.10 -2.02 -11.78
C LEU A 313 -10.63 -0.99 -12.80
N GLN A 314 -11.39 -0.79 -13.87
CA GLN A 314 -11.04 0.19 -14.89
C GLN A 314 -11.57 1.56 -14.51
N LYS A 315 -12.90 1.76 -14.54
CA LYS A 315 -13.57 2.98 -14.04
C LYS A 315 -14.49 2.72 -12.83
N GLY A 316 -14.48 1.49 -12.33
CA GLY A 316 -15.36 1.02 -11.26
C GLY A 316 -14.81 1.20 -9.86
N THR A 317 -15.69 1.00 -8.88
CA THR A 317 -15.34 0.98 -7.45
C THR A 317 -15.61 -0.40 -6.85
N TYR A 318 -14.65 -0.94 -6.12
CA TYR A 318 -14.82 -2.11 -5.26
C TYR A 318 -14.67 -1.70 -3.80
N ASN A 319 -15.71 -1.94 -3.00
CA ASN A 319 -15.73 -1.70 -1.57
C ASN A 319 -15.73 -3.02 -0.80
N LEU A 320 -14.63 -3.34 -0.13
CA LEU A 320 -14.51 -4.44 0.81
C LEU A 320 -14.59 -3.92 2.25
N ASN A 321 -15.55 -4.41 3.01
CA ASN A 321 -15.78 -4.05 4.39
C ASN A 321 -16.27 -5.26 5.21
N GLY A 322 -16.53 -5.03 6.49
CA GLY A 322 -17.07 -6.06 7.39
C GLY A 322 -16.15 -7.29 7.48
N THR A 323 -16.68 -8.45 7.10
CA THR A 323 -16.01 -9.76 7.23
C THR A 323 -15.76 -10.44 5.89
N GLY A 324 -15.93 -9.72 4.78
CA GLY A 324 -15.75 -10.27 3.44
C GLY A 324 -14.34 -10.82 3.21
N VAL A 325 -14.26 -11.89 2.42
CA VAL A 325 -13.00 -12.48 1.97
C VAL A 325 -12.94 -12.39 0.45
N VAL A 326 -11.82 -11.88 -0.07
CA VAL A 326 -11.48 -11.91 -1.49
C VAL A 326 -10.23 -12.75 -1.69
N ASN A 327 -10.28 -13.70 -2.61
CA ASN A 327 -9.16 -14.51 -3.05
C ASN A 327 -8.99 -14.30 -4.56
N ALA A 328 -8.07 -13.41 -4.94
CA ALA A 328 -7.64 -13.24 -6.31
C ALA A 328 -6.40 -14.11 -6.55
N SER A 329 -6.42 -15.06 -7.49
CA SER A 329 -5.30 -16.00 -7.68
C SER A 329 -4.17 -15.45 -8.56
N SER A 330 -4.41 -14.40 -9.33
CA SER A 330 -3.45 -13.70 -10.19
C SER A 330 -3.36 -12.22 -9.79
N TYR A 331 -3.51 -11.29 -10.73
CA TYR A 331 -3.39 -9.85 -10.49
C TYR A 331 -4.68 -9.19 -10.01
N THR A 332 -4.51 -8.14 -9.23
CA THR A 332 -5.53 -7.11 -9.00
C THR A 332 -5.09 -5.79 -9.63
N PHE A 333 -5.84 -5.33 -10.62
CA PHE A 333 -5.63 -4.06 -11.28
C PHE A 333 -6.57 -3.00 -10.72
N VAL A 334 -6.01 -1.85 -10.34
CA VAL A 334 -6.77 -0.70 -9.86
C VAL A 334 -6.45 0.50 -10.75
N GLY A 335 -7.41 0.92 -11.56
CA GLY A 335 -7.22 1.95 -12.58
C GLY A 335 -6.51 1.42 -13.82
N ASP A 336 -6.92 0.27 -14.36
CA ASP A 336 -6.45 -0.18 -15.68
C ASP A 336 -7.13 0.65 -16.78
N ARG A 337 -6.36 1.38 -17.59
CA ARG A 337 -6.86 2.23 -18.71
C ARG A 337 -7.99 3.22 -18.32
N GLY A 338 -8.18 3.50 -17.03
CA GLY A 338 -9.33 4.24 -16.50
C GLY A 338 -9.11 4.71 -15.07
N ASN A 339 -10.20 5.18 -14.43
CA ASN A 339 -10.20 5.71 -13.07
C ASN A 339 -10.80 4.72 -12.05
N GLY A 340 -10.02 3.72 -11.65
CA GLY A 340 -10.47 2.61 -10.81
C GLY A 340 -10.21 2.85 -9.33
N THR A 341 -11.11 2.38 -8.46
CA THR A 341 -11.01 2.58 -7.00
C THR A 341 -11.21 1.28 -6.22
N LEU A 342 -10.28 0.93 -5.33
CA LEU A 342 -10.40 -0.17 -4.38
C LEU A 342 -10.38 0.36 -2.94
N ASN A 343 -11.48 0.19 -2.21
CA ASN A 343 -11.60 0.59 -0.82
C ASN A 343 -11.68 -0.66 0.07
N ILE A 344 -10.83 -0.73 1.09
CA ILE A 344 -10.79 -1.81 2.07
C ILE A 344 -10.85 -1.19 3.45
N SER A 345 -11.96 -1.40 4.17
CA SER A 345 -12.15 -0.91 5.55
C SER A 345 -12.33 -2.03 6.59
N GLY A 346 -12.53 -3.26 6.11
CA GLY A 346 -12.65 -4.48 6.88
C GLY A 346 -12.40 -5.69 5.95
N GLY A 347 -12.57 -6.90 6.45
CA GLY A 347 -12.36 -8.12 5.68
C GLY A 347 -10.89 -8.43 5.35
N VAL A 348 -10.69 -9.44 4.51
CA VAL A 348 -9.38 -9.91 4.07
C VAL A 348 -9.34 -9.96 2.54
N PHE A 349 -8.34 -9.30 1.95
CA PHE A 349 -8.03 -9.39 0.54
C PHE A 349 -6.73 -10.17 0.35
N ASN A 350 -6.83 -11.36 -0.21
CA ASN A 350 -5.71 -12.21 -0.58
C ASN A 350 -5.45 -12.06 -2.08
N ALA A 351 -4.36 -11.41 -2.44
CA ALA A 351 -3.91 -11.31 -3.81
C ALA A 351 -2.99 -12.49 -4.19
N GLY A 352 -2.90 -12.76 -5.49
CA GLY A 352 -2.19 -13.90 -6.04
C GLY A 352 -0.69 -13.65 -6.18
N THR A 353 0.03 -14.71 -6.55
CA THR A 353 1.45 -14.66 -6.90
C THR A 353 1.61 -14.85 -8.40
N ASN A 354 2.20 -13.89 -9.10
CA ASN A 354 2.58 -14.02 -10.51
C ASN A 354 3.79 -13.12 -10.83
N GLN A 355 4.40 -13.30 -12.00
CA GLN A 355 5.52 -12.50 -12.51
C GLN A 355 5.20 -11.00 -12.60
N LEU A 356 3.92 -10.64 -12.71
CA LEU A 356 3.46 -9.27 -12.79
C LEU A 356 3.19 -8.63 -11.42
N GLY A 357 3.35 -9.34 -10.30
CA GLY A 357 3.07 -8.83 -8.96
C GLY A 357 1.64 -9.13 -8.48
N SER A 358 1.37 -8.80 -7.21
CA SER A 358 0.06 -9.04 -6.57
C SER A 358 -0.93 -7.92 -6.87
N PHE A 359 -0.48 -6.67 -6.76
CA PHE A 359 -1.29 -5.47 -7.00
C PHE A 359 -0.60 -4.55 -8.00
N ARG A 360 -1.42 -3.98 -8.89
CA ARG A 360 -1.02 -2.97 -9.87
C ARG A 360 -1.98 -1.79 -9.82
N ILE A 361 -1.53 -0.70 -9.23
CA ILE A 361 -2.33 0.52 -9.05
C ILE A 361 -1.87 1.54 -10.10
N ALA A 362 -2.70 1.79 -11.12
CA ALA A 362 -2.37 2.62 -12.28
C ALA A 362 -1.07 2.19 -12.99
N ASP A 363 -0.86 0.89 -13.12
CA ASP A 363 0.38 0.31 -13.66
C ASP A 363 0.12 -0.50 -14.95
N SER A 364 -1.00 -0.26 -15.63
CA SER A 364 -1.32 -0.95 -16.88
C SER A 364 -1.90 -0.01 -17.93
N GLY A 365 -1.36 -0.17 -19.14
CA GLY A 365 -2.02 0.20 -20.37
C GLY A 365 -1.75 1.61 -20.88
N GLU A 366 -1.94 2.65 -20.05
CA GLU A 366 -1.94 4.05 -20.55
C GLU A 366 -1.51 5.07 -19.49
N ALA A 367 -0.85 6.15 -19.92
CA ALA A 367 -0.33 7.21 -19.04
C ALA A 367 -1.42 8.04 -18.34
N THR A 368 -2.65 8.04 -18.86
CA THR A 368 -3.81 8.76 -18.33
C THR A 368 -4.55 8.00 -17.23
N ALA A 369 -4.20 6.74 -17.00
CA ALA A 369 -4.90 5.88 -16.04
C ALA A 369 -4.70 6.38 -14.60
N VAL A 370 -5.77 6.32 -13.79
CA VAL A 370 -5.76 6.74 -12.39
C VAL A 370 -6.25 5.58 -11.52
N GLY A 371 -5.39 5.14 -10.61
CA GLY A 371 -5.68 4.05 -9.69
C GLY A 371 -5.65 4.55 -8.26
N THR A 372 -6.74 4.37 -7.52
CA THR A 372 -6.77 4.72 -6.09
C THR A 372 -7.11 3.50 -5.26
N MET A 373 -6.23 3.14 -4.33
CA MET A 373 -6.49 2.14 -3.31
C MET A 373 -6.47 2.78 -1.93
N SER A 374 -7.44 2.43 -1.09
CA SER A 374 -7.52 2.89 0.30
C SER A 374 -7.66 1.71 1.26
N LEU A 375 -6.73 1.58 2.21
CA LEU A 375 -6.76 0.64 3.31
C LEU A 375 -7.01 1.38 4.63
N SER A 376 -8.05 0.97 5.36
CA SER A 376 -8.51 1.62 6.57
C SER A 376 -9.14 0.62 7.55
N GLY A 377 -9.53 1.10 8.73
CA GLY A 377 -10.25 0.30 9.72
C GLY A 377 -9.45 -0.94 10.13
N SER A 378 -10.08 -2.11 10.03
CA SER A 378 -9.49 -3.41 10.38
C SER A 378 -9.19 -4.28 9.15
N GLY A 379 -9.17 -3.69 7.95
CA GLY A 379 -8.91 -4.43 6.72
C GLY A 379 -7.52 -5.07 6.71
N VAL A 380 -7.41 -6.24 6.09
CA VAL A 380 -6.14 -6.94 5.87
C VAL A 380 -5.92 -7.16 4.39
N VAL A 381 -4.74 -6.78 3.91
CA VAL A 381 -4.29 -7.05 2.54
C VAL A 381 -3.07 -7.96 2.61
N ASN A 382 -3.15 -9.11 1.93
CA ASN A 382 -2.04 -10.02 1.75
C ASN A 382 -1.61 -9.98 0.27
N ALA A 383 -0.44 -9.40 0.02
CA ALA A 383 0.16 -9.20 -1.30
C ALA A 383 1.50 -9.97 -1.37
N PRO A 384 1.47 -11.29 -1.60
CA PRO A 384 2.66 -12.15 -1.50
C PRO A 384 3.77 -11.88 -2.53
N SER A 385 3.48 -11.15 -3.61
CA SER A 385 4.44 -10.69 -4.62
C SER A 385 4.44 -9.16 -4.66
N TYR A 386 5.42 -8.58 -5.39
CA TYR A 386 5.58 -7.12 -5.39
C TYR A 386 4.28 -6.36 -5.74
N THR A 387 4.13 -5.18 -5.14
CA THR A 387 3.04 -4.24 -5.38
C THR A 387 3.57 -3.04 -6.14
N SER A 388 3.00 -2.70 -7.29
CA SER A 388 3.34 -1.49 -8.03
C SER A 388 2.30 -0.40 -7.87
N VAL A 389 2.77 0.84 -7.73
CA VAL A 389 1.94 2.03 -7.61
C VAL A 389 2.44 3.08 -8.60
N GLY A 390 1.62 3.42 -9.58
CA GLY A 390 1.85 4.51 -10.52
C GLY A 390 3.00 4.28 -11.50
N GLY A 391 3.17 3.04 -11.99
CA GLY A 391 4.26 2.73 -12.93
C GLY A 391 4.04 3.31 -14.33
N LEU A 392 2.82 3.32 -14.86
CA LEU A 392 2.50 3.99 -16.15
C LEU A 392 1.62 5.23 -15.96
N GLY A 393 0.59 5.14 -15.13
CA GLY A 393 -0.35 6.22 -14.82
C GLY A 393 -0.13 6.81 -13.43
N THR A 394 -1.18 7.45 -12.90
CA THR A 394 -1.17 8.06 -11.56
C THR A 394 -1.76 7.10 -10.54
N GLY A 395 -0.90 6.48 -9.73
CA GLY A 395 -1.27 5.52 -8.69
C GLY A 395 -1.22 6.14 -7.31
N THR A 396 -2.27 5.96 -6.52
CA THR A 396 -2.33 6.38 -5.12
C THR A 396 -2.73 5.22 -4.21
N LEU A 397 -1.93 4.96 -3.18
CA LEU A 397 -2.22 4.03 -2.09
C LEU A 397 -2.34 4.79 -0.77
N ASN A 398 -3.54 4.86 -0.20
CA ASN A 398 -3.80 5.49 1.09
C ASN A 398 -3.94 4.42 2.18
N ILE A 399 -3.22 4.58 3.29
CA ILE A 399 -3.22 3.62 4.40
C ILE A 399 -3.45 4.39 5.70
N SER A 400 -4.69 4.37 6.19
CA SER A 400 -5.09 5.06 7.42
C SER A 400 -5.35 4.11 8.60
N GLY A 401 -5.45 2.82 8.32
CA GLY A 401 -5.68 1.74 9.27
C GLY A 401 -5.35 0.38 8.65
N GLY A 402 -5.74 -0.71 9.30
CA GLY A 402 -5.55 -2.06 8.78
C GLY A 402 -4.11 -2.55 8.76
N THR A 403 -3.88 -3.65 8.05
CA THR A 403 -2.57 -4.28 7.88
C THR A 403 -2.32 -4.63 6.42
N TRP A 404 -1.21 -4.15 5.88
CA TRP A 404 -0.69 -4.52 4.57
C TRP A 404 0.48 -5.48 4.75
N ASN A 405 0.37 -6.71 4.25
CA ASN A 405 1.41 -7.72 4.28
C ASN A 405 1.96 -7.95 2.88
N SER A 406 3.19 -7.52 2.63
CA SER A 406 3.94 -7.69 1.40
C SER A 406 5.26 -8.38 1.72
N PRO A 407 5.36 -9.71 1.76
CA PRO A 407 6.67 -10.37 1.92
C PRO A 407 7.66 -10.06 0.79
N ASP A 408 7.21 -9.39 -0.27
CA ASP A 408 8.01 -8.83 -1.36
C ASP A 408 7.96 -7.28 -1.37
N ASP A 409 8.44 -6.64 -2.43
CA ASP A 409 8.60 -5.18 -2.47
C ASP A 409 7.32 -4.39 -2.74
N ILE A 410 7.32 -3.14 -2.28
CA ILE A 410 6.43 -2.10 -2.79
C ILE A 410 7.24 -1.18 -3.68
N VAL A 411 6.81 -1.01 -4.94
CA VAL A 411 7.50 -0.21 -5.95
C VAL A 411 6.61 0.95 -6.37
N LEU A 412 7.14 2.17 -6.26
CA LEU A 412 6.43 3.40 -6.57
C LEU A 412 7.07 4.06 -7.78
N GLY A 413 6.29 4.28 -8.84
CA GLY A 413 6.72 5.00 -10.04
C GLY A 413 7.59 4.21 -11.02
N ASP A 414 7.64 2.87 -10.97
CA ASP A 414 8.54 2.11 -11.86
C ASP A 414 8.39 2.50 -13.33
N ARG A 415 9.46 3.07 -13.90
CA ARG A 415 9.55 3.36 -15.32
C ARG A 415 9.95 2.09 -16.09
N PRO A 416 9.11 1.57 -17.00
CA PRO A 416 9.51 0.51 -17.90
C PRO A 416 10.66 1.02 -18.81
N PRO A 417 11.71 0.22 -19.05
CA PRO A 417 12.88 0.64 -19.84
C PRO A 417 12.53 1.19 -21.23
N GLU A 418 11.45 0.67 -21.81
CA GLU A 418 11.00 0.92 -23.19
C GLU A 418 10.19 2.21 -23.36
N VAL A 419 9.77 2.87 -22.27
CA VAL A 419 8.92 4.08 -22.31
C VAL A 419 9.77 5.33 -22.11
N THR A 420 9.82 6.20 -23.12
CA THR A 420 10.61 7.45 -23.12
C THR A 420 9.82 8.68 -22.67
N ASP A 421 8.50 8.70 -22.88
CA ASP A 421 7.60 9.81 -22.51
C ASP A 421 6.85 9.50 -21.21
N TRP A 422 7.60 9.08 -20.19
CA TRP A 422 7.05 8.59 -18.93
C TRP A 422 6.51 9.73 -18.06
N THR A 423 5.25 9.62 -17.63
CA THR A 423 4.58 10.58 -16.72
C THR A 423 3.95 9.90 -15.50
N GLY A 424 4.25 8.61 -15.28
CA GLY A 424 3.69 7.85 -14.16
C GLY A 424 4.03 8.51 -12.82
N THR A 425 3.14 8.44 -11.84
CA THR A 425 3.45 8.92 -10.50
C THR A 425 2.86 7.97 -9.46
N GLY A 426 3.73 7.42 -8.62
CA GLY A 426 3.34 6.56 -7.51
C GLY A 426 3.36 7.29 -6.19
N VAL A 427 2.23 7.36 -5.49
CA VAL A 427 2.14 8.00 -4.16
C VAL A 427 1.59 7.02 -3.13
N VAL A 428 2.31 6.84 -2.02
CA VAL A 428 1.76 6.22 -0.81
C VAL A 428 1.55 7.26 0.27
N ASN A 429 0.36 7.29 0.85
CA ASN A 429 0.02 8.11 2.02
C ASN A 429 -0.31 7.21 3.20
N GLN A 430 0.64 7.01 4.10
CA GLN A 430 0.41 6.26 5.32
C GLN A 430 0.13 7.22 6.48
N THR A 431 -1.13 7.31 6.92
CA THR A 431 -1.57 8.10 8.08
C THR A 431 -1.83 7.22 9.31
N GLY A 432 -1.87 5.90 9.14
CA GLY A 432 -2.06 4.93 10.20
C GLY A 432 -1.75 3.50 9.73
N GLY A 433 -2.27 2.50 10.44
CA GLY A 433 -2.10 1.09 10.09
C GLY A 433 -0.66 0.56 10.18
N ALA A 434 -0.49 -0.70 9.76
CA ALA A 434 0.79 -1.37 9.68
C ALA A 434 1.07 -1.82 8.24
N VAL A 435 2.27 -1.52 7.73
CA VAL A 435 2.77 -2.01 6.45
C VAL A 435 4.00 -2.85 6.73
N ASN A 436 3.93 -4.14 6.41
CA ASN A 436 5.03 -5.08 6.51
C ASN A 436 5.48 -5.39 5.09
N ALA A 437 6.60 -4.82 4.65
CA ALA A 437 7.14 -5.01 3.30
C ALA A 437 8.58 -5.54 3.33
N ARG A 438 9.04 -6.23 2.27
CA ARG A 438 10.48 -6.56 2.15
C ARG A 438 11.30 -5.29 2.03
N ALA A 439 11.00 -4.48 1.01
CA ALA A 439 11.57 -3.16 0.82
C ALA A 439 10.54 -2.24 0.17
N VAL A 440 10.83 -0.94 0.19
CA VAL A 440 10.12 0.07 -0.62
C VAL A 440 11.08 0.67 -1.63
N PHE A 441 10.75 0.59 -2.92
CA PHE A 441 11.50 1.20 -4.00
C PHE A 441 10.76 2.45 -4.52
N LEU A 442 11.45 3.59 -4.48
CA LEU A 442 10.90 4.91 -4.82
C LEU A 442 11.41 5.35 -6.19
N GLN A 443 11.05 4.62 -7.24
CA GLN A 443 11.51 4.85 -8.61
C GLN A 443 10.74 6.04 -9.20
N ALA A 444 11.08 7.28 -8.83
CA ALA A 444 10.26 8.47 -9.09
C ALA A 444 8.88 8.51 -8.39
N GLY A 445 8.69 7.67 -7.38
CA GLY A 445 7.53 7.72 -6.49
C GLY A 445 7.76 8.51 -5.19
N THR A 446 6.68 8.77 -4.47
CA THR A 446 6.68 9.44 -3.16
C THR A 446 6.04 8.55 -2.10
N TYR A 447 6.74 8.34 -0.98
CA TYR A 447 6.17 7.73 0.22
C TYR A 447 6.03 8.78 1.32
N ASN A 448 4.79 9.02 1.77
CA ASN A 448 4.47 9.92 2.86
C ASN A 448 4.12 9.14 4.12
N LEU A 449 5.05 9.07 5.07
CA LEU A 449 4.90 8.38 6.35
C LEU A 449 4.43 9.36 7.44
N LYS A 450 3.12 9.63 7.46
CA LYS A 450 2.44 10.58 8.35
C LYS A 450 1.94 9.96 9.66
N GLY A 451 1.85 8.64 9.72
CA GLY A 451 1.44 7.88 10.90
C GLY A 451 1.62 6.38 10.67
N GLY A 452 1.21 5.56 11.65
CA GLY A 452 1.34 4.11 11.56
C GLY A 452 2.80 3.61 11.62
N VAL A 453 2.99 2.35 11.21
CA VAL A 453 4.29 1.67 11.16
C VAL A 453 4.55 1.16 9.75
N LEU A 454 5.70 1.50 9.18
CA LEU A 454 6.29 0.89 8.00
C LEU A 454 7.46 0.01 8.44
N ALA A 455 7.27 -1.31 8.48
CA ALA A 455 8.29 -2.30 8.81
C ALA A 455 8.90 -2.85 7.52
N VAL A 456 10.18 -2.54 7.28
CA VAL A 456 10.90 -2.90 6.05
C VAL A 456 12.35 -3.30 6.30
N ALA A 457 12.97 -3.99 5.36
CA ALA A 457 14.42 -4.20 5.36
C ALA A 457 15.16 -2.94 4.93
N ALA A 458 14.62 -2.20 3.95
CA ALA A 458 15.14 -0.90 3.50
C ALA A 458 14.11 -0.12 2.68
N VAL A 459 14.39 1.16 2.50
CA VAL A 459 13.75 2.04 1.53
C VAL A 459 14.84 2.61 0.61
N GLY A 460 14.67 2.56 -0.71
CA GLY A 460 15.68 3.08 -1.63
C GLY A 460 15.13 3.51 -2.98
N ASP A 461 15.98 4.18 -3.76
CA ASP A 461 15.81 4.30 -5.21
C ASP A 461 16.96 3.54 -5.88
N THR A 462 16.64 2.73 -6.89
CA THR A 462 17.59 1.91 -7.65
C THR A 462 17.81 2.44 -9.07
N LYS A 463 17.12 3.50 -9.46
CA LYS A 463 17.12 4.02 -10.81
C LYS A 463 17.96 5.30 -10.92
N LEU A 464 18.25 5.69 -12.17
CA LEU A 464 19.24 6.73 -12.47
C LEU A 464 18.66 8.15 -12.42
N GLU A 465 17.34 8.30 -12.57
CA GLU A 465 16.64 9.58 -12.57
C GLU A 465 16.77 10.36 -11.25
N ALA A 466 17.00 9.65 -10.14
CA ALA A 466 17.26 10.20 -8.82
C ALA A 466 16.18 11.19 -8.32
N VAL A 467 14.90 10.81 -8.41
CA VAL A 467 13.76 11.65 -7.98
C VAL A 467 12.85 10.98 -6.94
N GLY A 468 13.24 9.84 -6.37
CA GLY A 468 12.49 9.18 -5.30
C GLY A 468 12.39 10.02 -4.03
N VAL A 469 11.18 10.18 -3.48
CA VAL A 469 10.92 11.01 -2.30
C VAL A 469 10.40 10.18 -1.13
N PHE A 470 11.04 10.31 0.04
CA PHE A 470 10.54 9.78 1.30
C PHE A 470 10.30 10.91 2.31
N ASN A 471 9.06 11.08 2.74
CA ASN A 471 8.66 12.11 3.69
C ASN A 471 8.29 11.49 5.03
N PHE A 472 8.93 11.95 6.10
CA PHE A 472 8.51 11.70 7.48
C PHE A 472 7.57 12.81 7.95
N ASP A 473 6.43 12.46 8.55
CA ASP A 473 5.50 13.43 9.14
C ASP A 473 4.72 12.83 10.33
N GLY A 474 5.40 12.00 11.14
CA GLY A 474 4.85 11.43 12.38
C GLY A 474 4.71 9.90 12.41
N GLY A 475 4.91 9.19 11.29
CA GLY A 475 4.91 7.72 11.27
C GLY A 475 6.26 7.09 11.67
N THR A 476 6.23 5.79 11.96
CA THR A 476 7.42 5.01 12.38
C THR A 476 7.97 4.17 11.24
N LEU A 477 9.23 4.42 10.86
CA LEU A 477 10.01 3.51 10.00
C LEU A 477 10.72 2.50 10.90
N GLN A 478 10.38 1.22 10.78
CA GLN A 478 10.88 0.14 11.62
C GLN A 478 11.78 -0.81 10.83
N ALA A 479 12.96 -1.09 11.38
CA ALA A 479 13.93 -2.01 10.78
C ALA A 479 13.58 -3.47 11.06
N THR A 480 13.49 -4.28 10.01
CA THR A 480 13.27 -5.74 10.12
C THR A 480 14.57 -6.56 10.17
N GLY A 481 15.71 -5.96 9.84
CA GLY A 481 17.03 -6.59 9.88
C GLY A 481 18.17 -5.56 9.93
N ASN A 482 19.40 -6.04 10.07
CA ASN A 482 20.59 -5.18 9.92
C ASN A 482 20.70 -4.70 8.48
N HIS A 483 21.04 -3.43 8.27
CA HIS A 483 21.12 -2.88 6.92
C HIS A 483 22.04 -1.65 6.83
N ASP A 484 23.07 -1.70 5.99
CA ASP A 484 24.02 -0.59 5.81
C ASP A 484 23.44 0.57 4.97
N ASP A 485 22.39 0.28 4.21
CA ASP A 485 21.74 1.24 3.31
C ASP A 485 20.23 1.35 3.59
N PHE A 486 19.85 1.52 4.86
CA PHE A 486 18.46 1.37 5.32
C PHE A 486 17.49 2.38 4.70
N LEU A 487 17.97 3.59 4.41
CA LEU A 487 17.21 4.62 3.70
C LEU A 487 18.11 5.32 2.67
N MET A 488 17.81 5.08 1.40
CA MET A 488 18.54 5.54 0.22
C MET A 488 17.67 6.26 -0.82
N ALA A 489 16.56 6.87 -0.41
CA ALA A 489 15.78 7.76 -1.28
C ALA A 489 16.61 8.96 -1.76
N ASP A 490 16.27 9.58 -2.88
CA ASP A 490 16.99 10.76 -3.37
C ASP A 490 16.73 11.99 -2.52
N THR A 491 15.47 12.18 -2.14
CA THR A 491 15.06 13.20 -1.20
C THR A 491 14.47 12.55 0.04
N VAL A 492 15.03 12.90 1.20
CA VAL A 492 14.44 12.57 2.50
C VAL A 492 14.15 13.85 3.27
N GLU A 493 12.88 14.10 3.55
CA GLU A 493 12.42 15.28 4.26
C GLU A 493 11.67 14.91 5.54
N ILE A 494 11.99 15.61 6.62
CA ILE A 494 11.31 15.54 7.91
C ILE A 494 10.38 16.76 8.02
N LYS A 495 9.09 16.51 7.78
CA LYS A 495 8.01 17.47 7.94
C LYS A 495 7.70 17.71 9.42
N SER A 496 6.76 18.60 9.72
CA SER A 496 6.46 19.06 11.08
C SER A 496 6.11 17.95 12.08
N GLY A 497 5.54 16.83 11.63
CA GLY A 497 5.24 15.68 12.49
C GLY A 497 6.48 14.88 12.95
N GLY A 498 7.65 15.11 12.34
CA GLY A 498 8.91 14.48 12.72
C GLY A 498 9.12 13.08 12.14
N ALA A 499 10.35 12.59 12.26
CA ALA A 499 10.76 11.25 11.88
C ALA A 499 10.82 10.36 13.13
N ILE A 500 10.25 9.16 13.05
CA ILE A 500 10.43 8.14 14.07
C ILE A 500 11.10 6.94 13.41
N ILE A 501 12.28 6.58 13.90
CA ILE A 501 13.07 5.45 13.39
C ILE A 501 13.23 4.45 14.53
N ASP A 502 12.63 3.28 14.37
CA ASP A 502 12.72 2.18 15.32
C ASP A 502 13.66 1.10 14.79
N THR A 503 14.84 0.99 15.40
CA THR A 503 15.83 0.01 14.97
C THR A 503 15.55 -1.39 15.50
N GLN A 504 14.58 -1.57 16.40
CA GLN A 504 14.42 -2.82 17.14
C GLN A 504 15.78 -3.23 17.75
N THR A 505 16.27 -4.44 17.48
CA THR A 505 17.61 -4.89 17.89
C THR A 505 18.68 -4.73 16.80
N ASN A 506 18.31 -4.19 15.64
CA ASN A 506 19.12 -4.17 14.43
C ASN A 506 20.03 -2.94 14.35
N ASN A 507 21.17 -3.10 13.69
CA ASN A 507 22.05 -2.00 13.33
C ASN A 507 21.73 -1.55 11.91
N VAL A 508 21.38 -0.27 11.76
CA VAL A 508 20.99 0.31 10.48
C VAL A 508 21.74 1.60 10.21
N THR A 509 22.02 1.87 8.94
CA THR A 509 22.72 3.08 8.50
C THR A 509 21.87 3.83 7.46
N ILE A 510 21.79 5.14 7.60
CA ILE A 510 21.17 6.07 6.64
C ILE A 510 22.29 6.93 6.07
N ALA A 511 22.67 6.69 4.82
CA ALA A 511 23.73 7.47 4.17
C ALA A 511 23.21 8.74 3.47
N LYS A 512 21.89 8.86 3.27
CA LYS A 512 21.27 10.08 2.74
C LYS A 512 21.16 11.14 3.83
N GLY A 513 21.31 12.40 3.42
CA GLY A 513 21.14 13.54 4.31
C GLY A 513 19.66 13.76 4.64
N LEU A 514 19.33 13.89 5.93
CA LEU A 514 17.98 14.22 6.39
C LEU A 514 17.80 15.74 6.42
N SER A 515 16.73 16.26 5.84
CA SER A 515 16.42 17.70 5.78
C SER A 515 15.04 18.01 6.33
N GLY A 516 14.65 19.29 6.46
CA GLY A 516 13.28 19.71 6.81
C GLY A 516 13.14 20.36 8.19
N ALA A 517 11.91 20.77 8.54
CA ALA A 517 11.65 21.52 9.77
C ALA A 517 11.44 20.63 11.01
N GLY A 518 11.12 19.34 10.81
CA GLY A 518 10.83 18.41 11.90
C GLY A 518 12.07 17.84 12.59
N GLY A 519 11.82 17.11 13.67
CA GLY A 519 12.85 16.44 14.48
C GLY A 519 12.93 14.94 14.26
N LEU A 520 13.99 14.31 14.78
CA LEU A 520 14.23 12.87 14.70
C LEU A 520 14.00 12.21 16.07
N THR A 521 13.23 11.13 16.12
CA THR A 521 13.09 10.25 17.29
C THR A 521 13.65 8.87 16.99
N LYS A 522 14.71 8.46 17.70
CA LYS A 522 15.33 7.14 17.62
C LYS A 522 14.79 6.22 18.71
N LYS A 523 14.24 5.07 18.30
CA LYS A 523 13.76 3.96 19.14
C LYS A 523 14.53 2.66 18.84
N GLY A 524 14.30 1.64 19.67
CA GLY A 524 14.96 0.33 19.55
C GLY A 524 16.36 0.28 20.18
N ALA A 525 16.76 -0.90 20.66
CA ALA A 525 18.05 -1.14 21.30
C ALA A 525 19.25 -1.13 20.34
N GLY A 526 19.03 -1.33 19.03
CA GLY A 526 20.07 -1.32 18.01
C GLY A 526 20.69 0.05 17.72
N ILE A 527 21.66 0.07 16.81
CA ILE A 527 22.41 1.27 16.43
C ILE A 527 21.81 1.90 15.17
N LEU A 528 21.47 3.19 15.22
CA LEU A 528 21.19 4.00 14.03
C LEU A 528 22.44 4.82 13.69
N THR A 529 23.01 4.62 12.51
CA THR A 529 24.11 5.43 11.99
C THR A 529 23.57 6.44 10.97
N LEU A 530 23.80 7.73 11.18
CA LEU A 530 23.56 8.79 10.20
C LEU A 530 24.89 9.15 9.52
N ALA A 531 25.04 8.72 8.27
CA ALA A 531 26.26 8.93 7.47
C ALA A 531 26.14 10.09 6.46
N GLY A 532 24.92 10.51 6.11
CA GLY A 532 24.68 11.69 5.29
C GLY A 532 24.79 13.01 6.05
N ALA A 533 24.93 14.13 5.33
CA ALA A 533 24.89 15.47 5.92
C ALA A 533 23.45 15.84 6.30
N ASN A 534 23.16 16.01 7.58
CA ASN A 534 21.81 16.26 8.08
C ASN A 534 21.60 17.76 8.33
N THR A 535 20.52 18.33 7.78
CA THR A 535 20.20 19.76 7.82
C THR A 535 18.82 20.05 8.41
N TYR A 536 18.11 19.04 8.94
CA TYR A 536 16.84 19.27 9.60
C TYR A 536 16.99 20.19 10.83
N SER A 537 15.97 20.99 11.14
CA SER A 537 16.04 21.99 12.21
C SER A 537 15.37 21.58 13.53
N GLY A 538 14.54 20.53 13.51
CA GLY A 538 13.87 20.04 14.72
C GLY A 538 14.76 19.24 15.66
N ALA A 539 14.30 19.04 16.89
CA ALA A 539 15.05 18.34 17.94
C ALA A 539 15.33 16.86 17.62
N THR A 540 16.41 16.31 18.18
CA THR A 540 16.73 14.87 18.04
C THR A 540 16.58 14.15 19.38
N LYS A 541 15.55 13.31 19.51
CA LYS A 541 15.28 12.50 20.70
C LYS A 541 15.81 11.08 20.51
N VAL A 542 16.61 10.58 21.44
CA VAL A 542 17.05 9.17 21.49
C VAL A 542 16.38 8.52 22.69
N GLU A 543 15.38 7.67 22.44
CA GLU A 543 14.63 6.98 23.49
C GLU A 543 15.29 5.65 23.88
N ALA A 544 15.96 4.97 22.94
CA ALA A 544 16.66 3.72 23.18
C ALA A 544 17.81 3.49 22.19
N GLY A 545 18.76 2.64 22.59
CA GLY A 545 19.88 2.19 21.77
C GLY A 545 20.97 3.24 21.58
N THR A 546 21.63 3.21 20.44
CA THR A 546 22.72 4.15 20.11
C THR A 546 22.42 4.92 18.83
N LEU A 547 22.66 6.23 18.87
CA LEU A 547 22.73 7.08 17.69
C LEU A 547 24.22 7.34 17.37
N ARG A 548 24.66 6.95 16.17
CA ARG A 548 25.99 7.20 15.64
C ARG A 548 25.92 8.25 14.54
N ILE A 549 26.75 9.29 14.61
CA ILE A 549 26.85 10.33 13.57
C ILE A 549 28.23 10.23 12.90
N GLN A 550 28.27 10.11 11.57
CA GLN A 550 29.52 10.04 10.79
C GLN A 550 29.85 11.31 9.98
N ALA A 551 28.86 12.17 9.68
CA ALA A 551 29.06 13.46 8.99
C ALA A 551 28.89 14.66 9.94
N VAL A 552 29.73 15.69 9.79
CA VAL A 552 29.98 16.77 10.77
C VAL A 552 28.96 17.92 10.80
N ASN A 553 27.89 17.89 10.01
CA ASN A 553 26.81 18.88 10.08
C ASN A 553 25.59 18.21 10.71
N PHE A 554 25.31 18.51 11.98
CA PHE A 554 24.22 17.89 12.71
C PHE A 554 23.45 18.94 13.51
N THR A 555 22.11 18.78 13.57
CA THR A 555 21.23 19.60 14.40
C THR A 555 20.67 18.85 15.61
N ALA A 556 20.94 19.27 16.85
CA ALA A 556 20.54 18.52 18.05
C ALA A 556 20.21 19.34 19.29
N ASP A 557 18.94 19.31 19.68
CA ASP A 557 18.51 19.26 21.08
C ASP A 557 18.34 17.78 21.43
N THR A 558 19.21 17.19 22.26
CA THR A 558 19.10 15.75 22.61
C THR A 558 19.00 15.51 24.10
N THR A 559 18.13 14.59 24.50
CA THR A 559 18.04 13.98 25.85
C THR A 559 18.69 12.58 25.91
N ALA A 560 19.72 12.31 25.10
CA ALA A 560 20.24 10.95 24.89
C ALA A 560 20.79 10.29 26.17
N THR A 561 20.79 8.96 26.24
CA THR A 561 21.49 8.19 27.30
C THR A 561 22.93 7.84 26.90
N THR A 562 23.16 7.57 25.62
CA THR A 562 24.51 7.42 25.04
C THR A 562 24.53 7.97 23.61
N LEU A 563 25.45 8.89 23.35
CA LEU A 563 25.67 9.50 22.04
C LEU A 563 27.08 9.14 21.57
N THR A 564 27.22 8.55 20.39
CA THR A 564 28.53 8.19 19.83
C THR A 564 28.80 9.02 18.59
N VAL A 565 29.85 9.82 18.63
CA VAL A 565 30.31 10.60 17.48
C VAL A 565 31.49 9.87 16.86
N ALA A 566 31.34 9.41 15.63
CA ALA A 566 32.36 8.64 14.93
C ALA A 566 32.91 9.45 13.76
N PHE A 567 34.22 9.73 13.75
CA PHE A 567 34.84 10.44 12.64
C PHE A 567 35.26 9.45 11.54
N ALA A 568 34.88 9.74 10.29
CA ALA A 568 35.27 8.92 9.13
C ALA A 568 36.81 8.93 8.90
N ALA A 569 37.49 9.99 9.34
CA ALA A 569 38.94 10.11 9.40
C ALA A 569 39.33 10.95 10.62
N ALA A 570 40.58 10.85 11.08
CA ALA A 570 41.05 11.66 12.20
C ALA A 570 40.80 13.16 11.92
N PRO A 571 40.04 13.87 12.78
CA PRO A 571 39.75 15.27 12.56
C PRO A 571 41.03 16.10 12.67
N ALA A 572 41.08 17.22 11.94
CA ALA A 572 42.17 18.16 12.07
C ALA A 572 42.15 18.84 13.45
N ASP A 573 43.33 19.22 13.95
CA ASP A 573 43.47 19.90 15.23
C ASP A 573 42.61 21.17 15.29
N GLY A 574 41.82 21.33 16.36
CA GLY A 574 40.95 22.50 16.56
C GLY A 574 39.66 22.49 15.75
N GLN A 575 39.37 21.44 14.98
CA GLN A 575 38.06 21.27 14.35
C GLN A 575 36.96 21.19 15.43
N LEU A 576 35.76 21.67 15.12
CA LEU A 576 34.62 21.62 16.02
C LEU A 576 33.49 20.82 15.37
N ALA A 577 32.93 19.86 16.10
CA ALA A 577 31.60 19.36 15.77
C ALA A 577 30.56 20.22 16.50
N ILE A 578 29.54 20.68 15.77
CA ILE A 578 28.49 21.54 16.31
C ILE A 578 27.23 20.71 16.51
N PHE A 579 26.71 20.70 17.74
CA PHE A 579 25.35 20.31 18.10
C PHE A 579 24.58 21.62 18.36
N PRO A 580 23.54 21.97 17.59
CA PRO A 580 22.71 23.13 17.85
C PRO A 580 21.69 22.78 18.91
N GLY A 581 22.05 23.15 20.13
CA GLY A 581 21.28 22.93 21.32
C GLY A 581 22.17 22.47 22.47
N ALA A 582 21.71 22.68 23.70
CA ALA A 582 22.28 22.01 24.85
C ALA A 582 21.80 20.55 24.86
N LEU A 583 22.69 19.58 25.13
CA LEU A 583 22.24 18.21 25.38
C LEU A 583 21.63 18.16 26.81
N ASN A 584 20.37 17.75 26.90
CA ASN A 584 19.64 17.54 28.15
C ASN A 584 19.91 16.12 28.70
N GLY A 585 19.77 15.91 30.03
CA GLY A 585 19.71 14.56 30.62
C GLY A 585 21.03 13.84 30.94
N ASN A 586 22.17 14.53 30.94
CA ASN A 586 23.51 13.95 31.20
C ASN A 586 23.87 12.70 30.33
N PRO A 587 23.82 12.79 28.98
CA PRO A 587 24.27 11.70 28.12
C PRO A 587 25.74 11.32 28.37
N THR A 588 26.05 10.03 28.25
CA THR A 588 27.44 9.61 28.00
C THR A 588 27.77 9.89 26.54
N VAL A 589 28.63 10.89 26.28
CA VAL A 589 29.13 11.19 24.93
C VAL A 589 30.46 10.47 24.72
N SER A 590 30.55 9.64 23.70
CA SER A 590 31.78 8.93 23.32
C SER A 590 32.26 9.34 21.93
N PHE A 591 33.58 9.47 21.76
CA PHE A 591 34.22 9.85 20.51
C PHE A 591 35.05 8.67 19.99
N THR A 592 34.84 8.29 18.73
CA THR A 592 35.60 7.20 18.08
C THR A 592 36.19 7.68 16.76
N GLY A 593 37.37 7.16 16.38
CA GLY A 593 38.08 7.60 15.17
C GLY A 593 39.05 8.76 15.40
N LEU A 594 39.40 9.07 16.66
CA LEU A 594 40.43 10.04 17.01
C LEU A 594 41.84 9.45 16.80
N ALA A 595 42.80 10.27 16.35
CA ALA A 595 44.19 9.84 16.26
C ALA A 595 44.83 9.65 17.65
N ALA A 596 45.98 8.97 17.70
CA ALA A 596 46.75 8.84 18.93
C ALA A 596 47.10 10.23 19.50
N GLY A 597 46.73 10.47 20.76
CA GLY A 597 46.93 11.76 21.42
C GLY A 597 45.88 12.81 21.07
N GLN A 598 44.76 12.48 20.43
CA GLN A 598 43.61 13.38 20.32
C GLN A 598 42.52 13.05 21.34
N THR A 599 41.86 14.08 21.86
CA THR A 599 40.72 13.98 22.77
C THR A 599 39.59 14.86 22.24
N GLY A 600 38.35 14.36 22.30
CA GLY A 600 37.15 15.15 22.07
C GLY A 600 36.52 15.51 23.41
N VAL A 601 36.28 16.80 23.65
CA VAL A 601 35.59 17.28 24.85
C VAL A 601 34.28 17.89 24.45
N PHE A 602 33.18 17.34 24.97
CA PHE A 602 31.84 17.92 24.79
C PHE A 602 31.61 19.07 25.79
N SER A 603 31.16 20.21 25.27
CA SER A 603 30.73 21.36 26.04
C SER A 603 29.19 21.39 26.11
N PRO A 604 28.58 21.03 27.25
CA PRO A 604 27.12 21.03 27.39
C PRO A 604 26.49 22.41 27.25
N LEU A 605 27.22 23.49 27.60
CA LEU A 605 26.72 24.86 27.47
C LEU A 605 26.60 25.33 26.02
N SER A 606 27.54 24.91 25.17
CA SER A 606 27.61 25.41 23.80
C SER A 606 27.13 24.39 22.76
N GLY A 607 26.90 23.14 23.19
CA GLY A 607 26.66 22.04 22.27
C GLY A 607 27.86 21.80 21.35
N LYS A 608 29.07 22.20 21.72
CA LYS A 608 30.26 22.06 20.86
C LYS A 608 31.14 20.94 21.35
N VAL A 609 31.74 20.22 20.42
CA VAL A 609 32.85 19.33 20.73
C VAL A 609 34.13 19.96 20.26
N THR A 610 35.08 20.12 21.18
CA THR A 610 36.42 20.60 20.91
C THR A 610 37.37 19.42 20.79
N PHE A 611 38.05 19.30 19.64
CA PHE A 611 39.16 18.36 19.50
C PHE A 611 40.45 19.02 19.96
N THR A 612 41.11 18.39 20.93
CA THR A 612 42.40 18.84 21.45
C THR A 612 43.41 17.72 21.23
N THR A 613 44.53 18.04 20.61
CA THR A 613 45.70 17.19 20.68
C THR A 613 46.31 17.30 22.08
N THR A 614 46.23 16.22 22.85
CA THR A 614 47.21 15.99 23.90
C THR A 614 48.54 15.75 23.21
N SER A 615 49.30 16.82 22.98
CA SER A 615 50.73 16.64 22.78
C SER A 615 51.23 15.76 23.93
N THR A 616 51.74 14.57 23.61
CA THR A 616 52.52 13.80 24.58
C THR A 616 53.78 14.60 24.82
N GLY A 617 53.72 15.45 25.84
CA GLY A 617 54.88 16.16 26.33
C GLY A 617 55.93 15.16 26.80
N VAL A 618 57.18 15.43 26.46
CA VAL A 618 58.15 15.54 27.55
C VAL A 618 58.54 17.01 27.63
N SER A 619 57.66 17.81 28.24
CA SER A 619 58.04 19.06 28.87
C SER A 619 57.89 18.85 30.38
N PHE A 620 59.01 18.96 31.09
CA PHE A 620 59.07 18.67 32.53
C PHE A 620 58.06 19.54 33.29
N SER A 621 57.16 18.86 34.00
CA SER A 621 56.18 19.44 34.88
C SER A 621 56.82 19.93 36.18
N SER A 622 56.54 21.19 36.51
CA SER A 622 56.76 21.90 37.77
C SER A 622 58.16 22.51 38.00
N TRP A 623 58.23 23.83 37.81
CA TRP A 623 58.93 24.71 38.76
C TRP A 623 57.84 25.21 39.74
N SER A 624 57.93 24.81 41.01
CA SER A 624 57.02 25.29 42.04
C SER A 624 57.30 26.76 42.35
N GLY A 625 56.49 27.66 41.80
CA GLY A 625 56.41 29.05 42.24
C GLY A 625 55.60 29.15 43.53
N GLY A 626 56.16 29.79 44.56
CA GLY A 626 55.47 30.01 45.83
C GLY A 626 56.32 30.40 47.04
N GLN A 627 57.62 30.70 46.88
CA GLN A 627 58.47 31.11 48.01
C GLN A 627 58.71 32.63 47.99
N THR A 628 58.60 33.25 49.17
CA THR A 628 58.94 34.64 49.44
C THR A 628 60.40 34.91 49.09
N LEU A 629 60.65 36.03 48.41
CA LEU A 629 61.98 36.45 47.96
C LEU A 629 62.90 36.71 49.15
N THR A 630 63.98 35.92 49.29
CA THR A 630 65.11 36.22 50.17
C THR A 630 66.33 36.65 49.33
N PRO A 631 67.31 37.36 49.92
CA PRO A 631 68.56 37.72 49.22
C PRO A 631 69.31 36.54 48.60
N ASP A 632 69.12 35.33 49.12
CA ASP A 632 69.67 34.07 48.60
C ASP A 632 69.05 33.66 47.24
N LEU A 633 67.85 34.15 46.93
CA LEU A 633 67.18 33.97 45.63
C LEU A 633 67.66 34.97 44.56
N LEU A 634 68.36 36.05 44.92
CA LEU A 634 69.03 36.91 43.91
C LEU A 634 70.14 36.16 43.17
N GLY A 635 70.73 35.12 43.78
CA GLY A 635 71.72 34.24 43.16
C GLY A 635 71.17 33.31 42.06
N LYS A 636 69.83 33.19 41.93
CA LYS A 636 69.17 32.40 40.86
C LYS A 636 68.98 33.19 39.54
N TYR A 637 69.33 34.48 39.51
CA TYR A 637 69.27 35.33 38.30
C TYR A 637 70.45 35.17 37.33
N ALA A 638 71.43 34.35 37.65
CA ALA A 638 72.62 34.18 36.82
C ALA A 638 72.47 33.23 35.63
N ILE A 639 71.45 32.37 35.67
CA ILE A 639 70.96 31.61 34.51
C ILE A 639 69.72 32.37 34.02
N GLY A 640 69.98 33.59 33.53
CA GLY A 640 68.92 34.56 33.25
C GLY A 640 68.06 34.13 32.08
N GLY A 641 66.81 33.75 32.38
CA GLY A 641 65.73 34.10 31.49
C GLY A 641 65.57 35.62 31.56
N ALA A 642 65.63 36.30 30.42
CA ALA A 642 65.08 37.64 30.28
C ALA A 642 63.62 37.66 30.79
N SER A 643 63.03 38.85 30.98
CA SER A 643 61.67 39.07 31.51
C SER A 643 60.51 38.42 30.72
N GLY A 644 60.77 37.47 29.83
CA GLY A 644 59.81 36.50 29.30
C GLY A 644 60.49 35.40 28.45
N PRO A 645 60.18 34.10 28.65
CA PRO A 645 60.71 32.99 27.84
C PRO A 645 59.76 32.63 26.68
N SER A 646 59.48 33.55 25.76
CA SER A 646 58.58 33.27 24.62
C SER A 646 59.29 32.80 23.34
N ALA A 647 60.60 33.02 23.20
CA ALA A 647 61.36 32.51 22.05
C ALA A 647 62.04 31.16 22.37
N SER A 648 61.84 30.16 21.51
CA SER A 648 62.50 28.85 21.59
C SER A 648 64.03 28.94 21.61
N SER A 649 64.59 30.01 21.03
CA SER A 649 66.03 30.29 20.96
C SER A 649 66.68 30.67 22.30
N VAL A 650 65.91 30.93 23.36
CA VAL A 650 66.42 31.42 24.67
C VAL A 650 66.44 30.30 25.73
N ARG A 651 65.74 29.19 25.50
CA ARG A 651 65.62 28.09 26.47
C ARG A 651 66.95 27.31 26.60
N PRO A 652 67.22 26.72 27.78
CA PRO A 652 68.26 25.71 27.89
C PRO A 652 67.90 24.51 27.00
N VAL A 653 68.87 24.00 26.26
CA VAL A 653 68.71 22.85 25.38
C VAL A 653 69.59 21.73 25.91
N LEU A 654 69.01 20.55 26.13
CA LEU A 654 69.75 19.35 26.47
C LEU A 654 69.89 18.50 25.22
N THR A 655 71.12 18.20 24.81
CA THR A 655 71.40 17.28 23.71
C THR A 655 72.14 16.06 24.25
N SER A 656 71.72 14.88 23.78
CA SER A 656 72.37 13.60 24.06
C SER A 656 72.83 13.03 22.73
N THR A 657 74.14 13.05 22.49
CA THR A 657 74.76 12.33 21.37
C THR A 657 75.53 11.15 21.95
N GLY A 658 75.76 10.08 21.17
CA GLY A 658 76.32 8.81 21.64
C GLY A 658 77.71 8.84 22.32
N GLY A 659 78.23 10.01 22.68
CA GLY A 659 79.45 10.23 23.45
C GLY A 659 79.30 11.13 24.71
N GLY A 660 78.10 11.62 25.06
CA GLY A 660 77.91 12.45 26.25
C GLY A 660 76.58 13.20 26.32
N VAL A 661 76.34 13.89 27.44
CA VAL A 661 75.19 14.81 27.61
C VAL A 661 75.71 16.23 27.66
N THR A 662 75.15 17.10 26.81
CA THR A 662 75.47 18.53 26.77
C THR A 662 74.23 19.35 27.13
N LEU A 663 74.37 20.25 28.12
CA LEU A 663 73.38 21.28 28.44
C LEU A 663 73.88 22.62 27.92
N SER A 664 73.15 23.21 26.98
CA SER A 664 73.41 24.55 26.44
C SER A 664 72.50 25.57 27.11
N ALA A 665 73.04 26.56 27.80
CA ALA A 665 72.24 27.57 28.52
C ALA A 665 72.82 28.98 28.42
N LEU A 666 71.98 30.00 28.60
CA LEU A 666 72.43 31.40 28.71
C LEU A 666 72.94 31.68 30.12
N VAL A 667 74.15 32.22 30.19
CA VAL A 667 74.86 32.55 31.43
C VAL A 667 75.37 33.99 31.31
N ARG A 668 75.36 34.78 32.39
CA ARG A 668 75.92 36.13 32.34
C ARG A 668 77.41 36.13 31.98
N THR A 669 77.85 37.10 31.18
CA THR A 669 79.26 37.24 30.78
C THR A 669 80.19 37.55 31.96
N ASN A 670 79.66 38.14 33.05
CA ASN A 670 80.43 38.42 34.26
C ASN A 670 80.51 37.23 35.25
N SER A 671 80.00 36.05 34.88
CA SER A 671 80.05 34.83 35.71
C SER A 671 81.44 34.19 35.83
N ASP A 672 82.46 34.78 35.22
CA ASP A 672 83.85 34.31 35.36
C ASP A 672 84.70 35.31 36.19
N ALA A 673 84.08 36.35 36.78
CA ALA A 673 84.75 37.46 37.47
C ALA A 673 85.10 37.17 38.95
N GLY A 674 85.27 35.90 39.33
CA GLY A 674 85.84 35.45 40.61
C GLY A 674 84.98 35.60 41.87
N SER A 675 83.82 36.28 41.81
CA SER A 675 82.88 36.45 42.94
C SER A 675 81.58 35.66 42.77
N PHE A 676 81.44 34.98 41.64
CA PHE A 676 80.25 34.23 41.26
C PHE A 676 80.61 33.39 40.03
N ALA A 677 80.37 32.07 40.06
CA ALA A 677 80.61 31.16 38.93
C ALA A 677 79.40 30.26 38.65
N VAL A 678 79.10 30.03 37.37
CA VAL A 678 78.11 29.03 36.94
C VAL A 678 78.85 27.83 36.38
N ILE A 679 78.65 26.70 37.04
CA ILE A 679 79.26 25.42 36.68
C ILE A 679 78.19 24.38 36.38
N GLY A 680 78.53 23.43 35.53
CA GLY A 680 77.76 22.20 35.39
C GLY A 680 78.10 21.25 36.55
N GLU A 681 77.09 20.66 37.19
CA GLU A 681 77.26 19.53 38.11
C GLU A 681 76.51 18.33 37.55
N TYR A 682 77.16 17.18 37.50
CA TYR A 682 76.51 15.95 37.02
C TYR A 682 76.59 14.80 38.02
N SER A 683 75.62 13.90 37.93
CA SER A 683 75.58 12.66 38.70
C SER A 683 75.05 11.51 37.85
N THR A 684 75.58 10.31 38.09
CA THR A 684 75.07 9.04 37.55
C THR A 684 74.08 8.36 38.52
N ASN A 685 73.95 8.88 39.75
CA ASN A 685 73.05 8.39 40.79
C ASN A 685 71.95 9.45 41.07
N LEU A 686 70.69 9.08 40.79
CA LEU A 686 69.52 9.94 40.96
C LEU A 686 68.94 9.91 42.39
N ALA A 687 69.39 8.99 43.25
CA ALA A 687 68.78 8.72 44.55
C ALA A 687 69.44 9.48 45.73
N SER A 688 70.66 10.00 45.58
CA SER A 688 71.36 10.75 46.63
C SER A 688 72.22 11.87 46.04
N TRP A 689 71.86 13.12 46.32
CA TRP A 689 72.59 14.31 45.86
C TRP A 689 73.79 14.62 46.75
N SER A 690 74.92 13.94 46.55
CA SER A 690 76.22 14.47 47.02
C SER A 690 76.85 15.30 45.91
N PRO A 691 77.33 16.54 46.13
CA PRO A 691 78.06 17.30 45.12
C PRO A 691 79.28 16.51 44.64
N LEU A 692 79.43 16.29 43.34
CA LEU A 692 80.53 15.52 42.76
C LEU A 692 81.60 16.46 42.16
N THR A 693 82.86 16.06 42.27
CA THR A 693 84.08 16.89 42.11
C THR A 693 84.41 17.33 40.68
N ASN A 694 83.64 16.93 39.67
CA ASN A 694 83.92 17.24 38.26
C ASN A 694 82.92 18.26 37.71
N ASN A 695 83.26 19.53 37.89
CA ASN A 695 82.43 20.68 37.55
C ASN A 695 82.89 21.35 36.24
N PRO A 696 82.38 20.97 35.05
CA PRO A 696 82.74 21.66 33.82
C PRO A 696 82.34 23.14 33.90
N ALA A 697 83.28 24.06 33.65
CA ALA A 697 83.09 25.51 33.70
C ALA A 697 82.20 26.07 32.57
N GLY A 698 81.71 25.20 31.68
CA GLY A 698 80.95 25.56 30.49
C GLY A 698 81.82 26.29 29.46
N THR A 699 81.83 25.82 28.22
CA THR A 699 82.54 26.50 27.13
C THR A 699 81.57 27.40 26.36
N PRO A 700 81.97 28.58 25.87
CA PRO A 700 81.13 29.37 24.98
C PRO A 700 80.61 28.53 23.81
N SER A 701 79.30 28.57 23.58
CA SER A 701 78.66 27.85 22.47
C SER A 701 78.87 28.60 21.17
N ALA A 702 79.07 27.87 20.07
CA ALA A 702 79.06 28.46 18.73
C ALA A 702 77.67 29.00 18.34
N ASN A 703 76.59 28.54 19.00
CA ASN A 703 75.24 29.04 18.80
C ASN A 703 75.01 30.31 19.62
N THR A 704 75.07 31.47 18.98
CA THR A 704 74.80 32.79 19.59
C THR A 704 73.39 33.30 19.35
N ASN A 705 72.49 32.49 18.76
CA ASN A 705 71.13 32.92 18.44
C ASN A 705 70.35 33.23 19.73
N GLY A 706 69.73 34.42 19.77
CA GLY A 706 68.89 34.85 20.88
C GLY A 706 69.64 35.14 22.19
N VAL A 707 70.96 35.34 22.14
CA VAL A 707 71.77 35.76 23.30
C VAL A 707 71.56 37.28 23.56
N PRO A 708 70.97 37.69 24.71
CA PRO A 708 70.80 39.10 25.04
C PRO A 708 72.12 39.77 25.46
N GLU A 709 72.17 41.10 25.43
CA GLU A 709 73.30 41.87 25.95
C GLU A 709 73.61 41.51 27.43
N GLY A 710 74.89 41.31 27.75
CA GLY A 710 75.35 40.89 29.08
C GLY A 710 75.28 39.38 29.37
N PHE A 711 74.91 38.56 28.37
CA PHE A 711 74.90 37.10 28.46
C PHE A 711 75.73 36.44 27.36
N GLN A 712 76.14 35.20 27.60
CA GLN A 712 76.77 34.29 26.65
C GLN A 712 76.09 32.92 26.77
N ARG A 713 75.89 32.23 25.64
CA ARG A 713 75.46 30.83 25.69
C ARG A 713 76.67 29.97 25.99
N LYS A 714 76.60 29.14 27.03
CA LYS A 714 77.64 28.16 27.38
C LYS A 714 77.10 26.74 27.25
N ASP A 715 77.95 25.86 26.76
CA ASP A 715 77.74 24.42 26.62
C ASP A 715 78.48 23.71 27.76
N PHE A 716 77.72 22.97 28.57
CA PHE A 716 78.24 22.17 29.67
C PHE A 716 78.15 20.71 29.27
N THR A 717 79.30 20.07 29.03
CA THR A 717 79.35 18.71 28.47
C THR A 717 79.95 17.74 29.47
N VAL A 718 79.34 16.57 29.57
CA VAL A 718 79.77 15.46 30.42
C VAL A 718 80.11 14.24 29.56
N PRO A 719 81.26 13.58 29.76
CA PRO A 719 81.64 12.36 29.03
C PRO A 719 80.68 11.18 29.28
N SER A 720 80.55 10.25 28.33
CA SER A 720 79.70 9.05 28.51
C SER A 720 80.29 8.06 29.52
N GLY A 721 79.43 7.43 30.33
CA GLY A 721 79.87 6.42 31.31
C GLY A 721 78.80 5.74 32.17
N ALA A 722 77.51 6.11 32.09
CA ALA A 722 76.43 5.45 32.83
C ALA A 722 75.08 5.58 32.10
N PRO A 723 74.12 4.63 32.29
CA PRO A 723 72.87 4.59 31.53
C PRO A 723 71.88 5.72 31.87
N LYS A 724 72.08 6.41 33.00
CA LYS A 724 71.30 7.60 33.39
C LYS A 724 72.25 8.63 33.95
N MET A 725 72.26 9.82 33.33
CA MET A 725 73.05 10.95 33.78
C MET A 725 72.13 12.16 33.89
N PHE A 726 72.34 12.98 34.90
CA PHE A 726 71.69 14.27 35.03
C PHE A 726 72.75 15.34 35.13
N LEU A 727 72.55 16.46 34.44
CA LEU A 727 73.41 17.63 34.47
C LEU A 727 72.56 18.82 34.91
N ARG A 728 72.98 19.50 35.97
CA ARG A 728 72.39 20.77 36.42
C ARG A 728 73.40 21.88 36.35
N LEU A 729 72.90 23.11 36.36
CA LEU A 729 73.72 24.27 36.61
C LEU A 729 73.65 24.65 38.07
N LYS A 730 74.80 24.96 38.65
CA LYS A 730 74.91 25.52 39.98
C LYS A 730 75.64 26.84 39.92
N SER A 731 75.09 27.83 40.61
CA SER A 731 75.83 29.01 41.00
C SER A 731 76.62 28.72 42.26
N SER A 732 77.93 28.97 42.23
CA SER A 732 78.75 29.11 43.43
C SER A 732 79.11 30.57 43.61
N LEU A 733 78.78 31.13 44.77
CA LEU A 733 79.32 32.40 45.25
C LEU A 733 80.72 32.20 45.82
#